data_AF-A0A0M0JVS5-F1
#
_entry.id   AF-A0A0M0JVS5-F1
#
_cell.length_a   1.000
_cell.length_b   1.000
_cell.length_c   1.000
_cell.angle_alpha   90.00
_cell.angle_beta   90.00
_cell.angle_gamma   90.00
#
_symmetry.space_group_name_H-M   'P 1'
#
loop_
_entity.id
_entity.type
_entity.pdbx_description
1 polymer ?
#
loop_
_entity_poly.entity_id
_entity_poly.type
_entity_poly.pdbx_seq_one_letter_code
_entity_poly.pdbx_strand_id
1 'polypeptide(L)'
;MTPRCTSDHGTEAYRRAYGVVPFRTWTTPEALFSIIDVDGSGSISLGEVRRYFEKASFFDPVKIEELFALLDVDGSGSISREEWRRGFYKAGFDGSGGVVGQTPAGFAVLQELVSPSTISNAALVELHLNRPPVRIPRSEERGMTLPQLRQLWAHVSDRCPREGWMNVHGELLEPKTVTMYEVVRYVIKPATVQYRCSYVERCLGDREPIPPTWTVIHWWEDTLLNLLLCIEQHATDRGVSEESSAYWIAAFALNQHDPTSDIKLDKLAREAIPRTIALSVTIGCLVVVDPRGLLFRRLWIFFEAFVASTTKMFGRTKLIDFYTPFLHLSKRRLPLPPTETFAVGLTDGCALIDAGPGPSGGGESVNKVEREGHFPIARIEKVLACSMSEANCSMELDRQSIIKQLEAQGVQHSVVDATVRGRVALACLRRAFDEGGQLLTKCLDAIGASPLTHITVNLNGSKGFNSESAVKLAKSIPSTAVHLSVFFNDVPPSVADVFLYEMAEILKGKSDFGPYDGKTPVLHRLCLISNAISAEAGYALGGALGKPPKLASVDFGLPTPFDDKVASAIVTPRHLEKKLSYYSFDRFAEHPEELNTCGLSLPRKGLTCSDVVLICASASRGAPESLTALNLANNNIQKAGCEVLEQMITLGLLPKLMWLNLSFNPLPDDCKKSLLNAMKENQSGRCRCGFTLTPSHEKGSFDIVPTRQARK
;
A
#
# COMPACT_ATOMS: atom_id res chain seq x y z
N MET A 1 36.05 -25.37 15.65
CA MET A 1 36.88 -25.45 14.43
C MET A 1 35.98 -25.19 13.23
N THR A 2 36.35 -24.25 12.36
CA THR A 2 35.58 -23.86 11.17
C THR A 2 35.99 -24.71 9.95
N PRO A 3 35.04 -25.28 9.19
CA PRO A 3 35.31 -25.77 7.84
C PRO A 3 35.43 -24.59 6.87
N ARG A 4 36.41 -24.63 5.95
CA ARG A 4 36.62 -23.61 4.93
C ARG A 4 35.78 -23.92 3.68
N CYS A 5 35.22 -22.89 3.05
CA CYS A 5 34.66 -22.99 1.70
C CYS A 5 35.76 -22.90 0.63
N THR A 6 35.74 -23.86 -0.29
CA THR A 6 36.42 -23.88 -1.61
C THR A 6 35.53 -24.73 -2.53
N SER A 7 35.30 -24.45 -3.80
CA SER A 7 35.85 -23.38 -4.67
C SER A 7 34.93 -23.10 -5.86
N ASP A 8 35.04 -21.89 -6.39
CA ASP A 8 34.43 -21.38 -7.61
C ASP A 8 34.76 -22.24 -8.86
N HIS A 9 33.75 -22.81 -9.53
CA HIS A 9 33.89 -23.43 -10.86
C HIS A 9 32.90 -22.88 -11.93
N GLY A 10 32.02 -21.94 -11.56
CA GLY A 10 31.16 -21.24 -12.53
C GLY A 10 31.81 -20.00 -13.18
N THR A 11 32.83 -19.43 -12.54
CA THR A 11 33.41 -18.12 -12.92
C THR A 11 34.52 -18.19 -13.98
N GLU A 12 35.16 -19.33 -14.23
CA GLU A 12 36.27 -19.40 -15.20
C GLU A 12 35.81 -19.38 -16.67
N ALA A 13 34.69 -20.03 -17.00
CA ALA A 13 34.12 -19.93 -18.34
C ALA A 13 33.69 -18.49 -18.68
N TYR A 14 33.19 -17.76 -17.68
CA TYR A 14 32.79 -16.35 -17.81
C TYR A 14 34.00 -15.42 -17.97
N ARG A 15 35.05 -15.58 -17.15
CA ARG A 15 36.33 -14.83 -17.25
C ARG A 15 37.04 -15.00 -18.59
N ARG A 16 36.85 -16.14 -19.28
CA ARG A 16 37.48 -16.41 -20.58
C ARG A 16 36.71 -15.80 -21.77
N ALA A 17 35.43 -15.47 -21.59
CA ALA A 17 34.60 -14.86 -22.64
C ALA A 17 34.68 -13.32 -22.67
N TYR A 18 34.84 -12.68 -21.50
CA TYR A 18 34.90 -11.22 -21.37
C TYR A 18 36.06 -10.82 -20.45
N GLY A 19 37.16 -10.38 -21.04
CA GLY A 19 38.38 -10.02 -20.32
C GLY A 19 38.21 -8.74 -19.50
N VAL A 20 38.43 -8.83 -18.19
CA VAL A 20 38.51 -7.67 -17.29
C VAL A 20 39.98 -7.36 -17.01
N VAL A 21 40.40 -6.13 -17.31
CA VAL A 21 41.63 -5.53 -16.78
C VAL A 21 41.29 -4.90 -15.42
N PRO A 22 42.01 -5.21 -14.32
CA PRO A 22 41.71 -4.65 -13.02
C PRO A 22 42.36 -3.27 -12.83
N PHE A 23 41.69 -2.31 -12.20
CA PHE A 23 42.37 -1.14 -11.65
C PHE A 23 41.75 -0.61 -10.35
N ARG A 24 42.60 0.03 -9.53
CA ARG A 24 42.29 0.58 -8.20
C ARG A 24 42.23 2.12 -8.25
N THR A 25 41.50 2.70 -7.31
CA THR A 25 41.68 4.03 -6.68
C THR A 25 41.68 5.29 -7.57
N TRP A 26 40.61 6.09 -7.40
CA TRP A 26 40.54 7.55 -7.26
C TRP A 26 41.66 8.43 -7.86
N THR A 27 41.27 9.31 -8.78
CA THR A 27 42.12 10.36 -9.35
C THR A 27 42.34 11.54 -8.38
N THR A 28 43.55 11.66 -7.86
CA THR A 28 44.05 12.92 -7.25
C THR A 28 44.42 13.93 -8.36
N PRO A 29 44.72 15.21 -8.05
CA PRO A 29 45.20 16.16 -9.05
C PRO A 29 46.40 15.62 -9.84
N GLU A 30 47.32 14.92 -9.16
CA GLU A 30 48.52 14.31 -9.73
C GLU A 30 48.21 13.09 -10.60
N ALA A 31 47.21 12.29 -10.22
CA ALA A 31 46.79 11.14 -11.02
C ALA A 31 46.12 11.60 -12.32
N LEU A 32 45.27 12.64 -12.28
CA LEU A 32 44.67 13.21 -13.48
C LEU A 32 45.71 13.96 -14.33
N PHE A 33 46.66 14.65 -13.70
CA PHE A 33 47.81 15.23 -14.39
C PHE A 33 48.57 14.17 -15.18
N SER A 34 48.93 13.06 -14.54
CA SER A 34 49.68 11.93 -15.14
C SER A 34 48.90 11.12 -16.19
N ILE A 35 47.59 11.39 -16.35
CA ILE A 35 46.75 10.81 -17.41
C ILE A 35 46.74 11.71 -18.66
N ILE A 36 46.93 13.03 -18.48
CA ILE A 36 46.92 14.03 -19.55
C ILE A 36 48.36 14.28 -20.05
N ASP A 37 49.35 14.33 -19.15
CA ASP A 37 50.80 14.28 -19.40
C ASP A 37 51.17 12.88 -19.93
N VAL A 38 50.89 12.66 -21.22
CA VAL A 38 51.02 11.36 -21.93
C VAL A 38 52.47 11.11 -22.33
N ASP A 39 53.24 12.17 -22.62
CA ASP A 39 54.68 12.04 -22.89
C ASP A 39 55.54 12.00 -21.61
N GLY A 40 54.97 12.36 -20.46
CA GLY A 40 55.63 12.31 -19.16
C GLY A 40 56.63 13.45 -18.93
N SER A 41 56.56 14.52 -19.71
CA SER A 41 57.42 15.71 -19.62
C SER A 41 57.28 16.46 -18.28
N GLY A 42 56.20 16.25 -17.54
CA GLY A 42 55.95 16.92 -16.26
C GLY A 42 55.27 18.28 -16.38
N SER A 43 54.93 18.71 -17.61
CA SER A 43 54.02 19.82 -17.93
C SER A 43 52.97 19.31 -18.93
N ILE A 44 51.74 19.83 -18.87
CA ILE A 44 50.69 19.43 -19.81
C ILE A 44 50.73 20.36 -21.02
N SER A 45 50.97 19.82 -22.21
CA SER A 45 50.94 20.58 -23.46
C SER A 45 49.51 20.76 -24.01
N LEU A 46 49.28 21.81 -24.81
CA LEU A 46 47.98 22.04 -25.46
C LEU A 46 47.59 20.88 -26.41
N GLY A 47 48.56 20.21 -27.02
CA GLY A 47 48.34 19.03 -27.85
C GLY A 47 47.83 17.83 -27.04
N GLU A 48 48.31 17.66 -25.81
CA GLU A 48 47.85 16.61 -24.90
C GLU A 48 46.46 16.88 -24.34
N VAL A 49 46.16 18.13 -23.94
CA VAL A 49 44.81 18.53 -23.56
C VAL A 49 43.82 18.25 -24.70
N ARG A 50 44.13 18.69 -25.92
CA ARG A 50 43.32 18.38 -27.10
C ARG A 50 43.14 16.88 -27.28
N ARG A 51 44.22 16.09 -27.27
CA ARG A 51 44.16 14.64 -27.48
C ARG A 51 43.40 13.89 -26.38
N TYR A 52 43.41 14.41 -25.15
CA TYR A 52 42.61 13.87 -24.04
C TYR A 52 41.12 14.16 -24.25
N PHE A 53 40.76 15.39 -24.61
CA PHE A 53 39.37 15.81 -24.81
C PHE A 53 38.78 15.41 -26.18
N GLU A 54 39.58 15.19 -27.23
CA GLU A 54 39.14 14.63 -28.53
C GLU A 54 38.55 13.23 -28.37
N LYS A 55 39.05 12.43 -27.42
CA LYS A 55 38.48 11.13 -27.06
C LYS A 55 37.13 11.25 -26.33
N ALA A 56 36.84 12.41 -25.73
CA ALA A 56 35.59 12.74 -25.07
C ALA A 56 34.77 13.69 -25.97
N SER A 57 34.20 13.13 -27.04
CA SER A 57 33.78 13.77 -28.31
C SER A 57 32.66 14.85 -28.24
N PHE A 58 32.73 15.79 -27.30
CA PHE A 58 31.70 16.78 -26.99
C PHE A 58 32.24 18.20 -26.69
N PHE A 59 33.54 18.44 -26.79
CA PHE A 59 34.15 19.75 -26.52
C PHE A 59 34.51 20.54 -27.79
N ASP A 60 34.27 21.85 -27.74
CA ASP A 60 34.68 22.80 -28.76
C ASP A 60 36.20 23.04 -28.68
N PRO A 61 36.98 22.85 -29.76
CA PRO A 61 38.41 23.13 -29.79
C PRO A 61 38.79 24.54 -29.34
N VAL A 62 37.95 25.55 -29.62
CA VAL A 62 38.20 26.94 -29.20
C VAL A 62 38.15 27.06 -27.68
N LYS A 63 37.17 26.40 -27.04
CA LYS A 63 37.07 26.37 -25.56
C LYS A 63 38.19 25.58 -24.89
N ILE A 64 38.78 24.61 -25.59
CA ILE A 64 39.99 23.90 -25.11
C ILE A 64 41.19 24.87 -25.10
N GLU A 65 41.33 25.72 -26.12
CA GLU A 65 42.37 26.77 -26.14
C GLU A 65 42.15 27.83 -25.05
N GLU A 66 40.91 28.28 -24.84
CA GLU A 66 40.54 29.23 -23.78
C GLU A 66 40.80 28.65 -22.37
N LEU A 67 40.41 27.40 -22.12
CA LEU A 67 40.67 26.70 -20.85
C LEU A 67 42.18 26.52 -20.61
N PHE A 68 42.94 26.23 -21.67
CA PHE A 68 44.38 26.11 -21.58
C PHE A 68 45.03 27.44 -21.20
N ALA A 69 44.67 28.53 -21.88
CA ALA A 69 45.15 29.88 -21.58
C ALA A 69 44.69 30.42 -20.21
N LEU A 70 43.61 29.87 -19.63
CA LEU A 70 43.17 30.19 -18.27
C LEU A 70 44.00 29.47 -17.18
N LEU A 71 44.57 28.30 -17.51
CA LEU A 71 45.36 27.46 -16.61
C LEU A 71 46.87 27.72 -16.74
N ASP A 72 47.36 28.06 -17.93
CA ASP A 72 48.71 28.56 -18.19
C ASP A 72 48.81 30.02 -17.73
N VAL A 73 49.11 30.22 -16.45
CA VAL A 73 49.06 31.52 -15.77
C VAL A 73 50.31 32.35 -16.05
N ASP A 74 51.46 31.69 -16.25
CA ASP A 74 52.69 32.37 -16.64
C ASP A 74 52.87 32.53 -18.17
N GLY A 75 52.03 31.88 -18.97
CA GLY A 75 52.02 32.01 -20.43
C GLY A 75 53.18 31.25 -21.09
N SER A 76 53.70 30.21 -20.44
CA SER A 76 54.83 29.41 -20.91
C SER A 76 54.49 28.48 -22.08
N GLY A 77 53.21 28.29 -22.39
CA GLY A 77 52.73 27.38 -23.44
C GLY A 77 52.57 25.93 -22.98
N SER A 78 52.72 25.65 -21.68
CA SER A 78 52.47 24.35 -21.06
C SER A 78 51.98 24.52 -19.62
N ILE A 79 50.95 23.81 -19.20
CA ILE A 79 50.42 23.91 -17.83
C ILE A 79 51.34 23.13 -16.90
N SER A 80 52.09 23.83 -16.04
CA SER A 80 52.94 23.18 -15.04
C SER A 80 52.11 22.44 -13.98
N ARG A 81 52.71 21.48 -13.25
CA ARG A 81 52.05 20.79 -12.13
C ARG A 81 51.48 21.75 -11.09
N GLU A 82 52.17 22.86 -10.83
CA GLU A 82 51.75 23.84 -9.82
C GLU A 82 50.64 24.77 -10.34
N GLU A 83 50.60 25.07 -11.62
CA GLU A 83 49.45 25.74 -12.25
C GLU A 83 48.22 24.85 -12.31
N TRP A 84 48.40 23.59 -12.70
CA TRP A 84 47.34 22.59 -12.65
C TRP A 84 46.75 22.46 -11.25
N ARG A 85 47.60 22.27 -10.22
CA ARG A 85 47.17 22.27 -8.81
C ARG A 85 46.44 23.56 -8.45
N ARG A 86 47.01 24.73 -8.72
CA ARG A 86 46.41 26.02 -8.37
C ARG A 86 45.07 26.24 -9.08
N GLY A 87 44.94 25.86 -10.34
CA GLY A 87 43.67 25.86 -11.09
C GLY A 87 42.64 24.92 -10.47
N PHE A 88 43.03 23.67 -10.19
CA PHE A 88 42.20 22.64 -9.55
C PHE A 88 41.69 23.10 -8.16
N TYR A 89 42.57 23.67 -7.33
CA TYR A 89 42.21 24.19 -6.02
C TYR A 89 41.39 25.50 -6.09
N LYS A 90 41.70 26.41 -7.03
CA LYS A 90 40.94 27.66 -7.27
C LYS A 90 39.54 27.40 -7.84
N ALA A 91 39.34 26.27 -8.52
CA ALA A 91 38.04 25.73 -8.91
C ALA A 91 37.27 25.06 -7.74
N GLY A 92 37.86 24.97 -6.55
CA GLY A 92 37.19 24.52 -5.32
C GLY A 92 37.44 23.07 -4.91
N PHE A 93 38.38 22.36 -5.54
CA PHE A 93 38.66 20.95 -5.23
C PHE A 93 39.78 20.78 -4.19
N ASP A 94 39.58 21.29 -2.97
CA ASP A 94 40.60 21.31 -1.89
C ASP A 94 40.87 19.95 -1.21
N GLY A 95 40.04 18.93 -1.44
CA GLY A 95 40.16 17.63 -0.79
C GLY A 95 39.71 17.61 0.68
N SER A 96 39.18 18.73 1.19
CA SER A 96 38.73 18.91 2.57
C SER A 96 37.21 19.17 2.68
N GLY A 97 36.41 18.36 1.98
CA GLY A 97 34.97 18.22 2.28
C GLY A 97 34.09 19.45 2.00
N GLY A 98 34.58 20.46 1.29
CA GLY A 98 33.83 21.63 0.87
C GLY A 98 32.86 21.35 -0.29
N VAL A 99 31.68 21.98 -0.28
CA VAL A 99 30.62 21.78 -1.28
C VAL A 99 30.78 22.73 -2.47
N VAL A 100 30.74 22.17 -3.69
CA VAL A 100 30.68 22.94 -4.94
C VAL A 100 29.42 23.83 -4.97
N GLY A 101 29.60 25.13 -5.24
CA GLY A 101 28.50 26.05 -5.59
C GLY A 101 28.30 27.28 -4.69
N GLN A 102 29.22 27.64 -3.80
CA GLN A 102 29.03 28.76 -2.87
C GLN A 102 29.52 30.16 -3.35
N THR A 103 30.01 30.32 -4.58
CA THR A 103 30.31 31.65 -5.13
C THR A 103 29.75 31.83 -6.55
N PRO A 104 29.25 33.03 -6.91
CA PRO A 104 28.79 33.32 -8.27
C PRO A 104 29.86 33.10 -9.36
N ALA A 105 31.14 33.31 -9.03
CA ALA A 105 32.26 33.08 -9.94
C ALA A 105 32.46 31.59 -10.25
N GLY A 106 32.38 30.70 -9.24
CA GLY A 106 32.46 29.26 -9.48
C GLY A 106 31.28 28.70 -10.28
N PHE A 107 30.10 29.31 -10.13
CA PHE A 107 28.92 28.98 -10.93
C PHE A 107 29.07 29.46 -12.39
N ALA A 108 29.64 30.66 -12.62
CA ALA A 108 29.87 31.19 -13.95
C ALA A 108 30.85 30.33 -14.78
N VAL A 109 31.97 29.90 -14.19
CA VAL A 109 32.94 29.00 -14.87
C VAL A 109 32.30 27.67 -15.26
N LEU A 110 31.47 27.09 -14.38
CA LEU A 110 30.67 25.89 -14.70
C LEU A 110 29.61 26.13 -15.79
N GLN A 111 29.16 27.37 -15.98
CA GLN A 111 28.16 27.72 -16.99
C GLN A 111 28.80 27.97 -18.38
N GLU A 112 30.01 28.50 -18.44
CA GLU A 112 30.79 28.64 -19.68
C GLU A 112 31.31 27.29 -20.21
N LEU A 113 31.77 26.41 -19.32
CA LEU A 113 32.28 25.06 -19.65
C LEU A 113 31.22 24.13 -20.29
N VAL A 114 29.92 24.42 -20.12
CA VAL A 114 28.83 23.49 -20.45
C VAL A 114 27.79 24.09 -21.41
N SER A 115 28.04 25.28 -21.97
CA SER A 115 27.13 25.92 -22.95
C SER A 115 27.66 25.79 -24.40
N PRO A 116 27.01 25.02 -25.30
CA PRO A 116 27.35 24.94 -26.72
C PRO A 116 26.58 25.99 -27.55
N SER A 117 27.28 26.74 -28.40
CA SER A 117 26.66 27.66 -29.36
C SER A 117 26.23 26.94 -30.66
N THR A 118 25.06 26.30 -30.57
CA THR A 118 24.07 26.04 -31.65
C THR A 118 24.44 25.18 -32.88
N ILE A 119 23.50 24.28 -33.23
CA ILE A 119 23.35 23.43 -34.44
C ILE A 119 23.91 21.99 -34.29
N SER A 120 23.18 20.89 -34.53
CA SER A 120 21.71 20.71 -34.70
C SER A 120 21.28 19.23 -34.58
N ASN A 121 20.20 18.97 -33.82
CA ASN A 121 19.24 17.86 -33.94
C ASN A 121 19.72 16.44 -34.31
N ALA A 122 20.05 15.62 -33.29
CA ALA A 122 19.47 14.28 -33.12
C ALA A 122 19.74 13.72 -31.70
N ALA A 123 18.68 13.53 -30.91
CA ALA A 123 18.67 13.03 -29.53
C ALA A 123 19.36 13.91 -28.45
N LEU A 124 18.85 13.80 -27.21
CA LEU A 124 19.47 14.30 -25.96
C LEU A 124 19.50 15.81 -25.67
N VAL A 125 18.45 16.50 -26.11
CA VAL A 125 17.89 17.66 -25.39
C VAL A 125 16.75 17.13 -24.52
N GLU A 126 16.62 17.56 -23.25
CA GLU A 126 15.67 16.99 -22.25
C GLU A 126 14.31 16.64 -22.84
N LEU A 127 13.65 15.60 -22.29
CA LEU A 127 12.29 15.17 -22.63
C LEU A 127 11.27 16.33 -22.78
N HIS A 128 11.54 17.51 -22.19
CA HIS A 128 10.66 18.67 -22.16
C HIS A 128 11.35 20.02 -22.47
N LEU A 129 12.63 20.09 -22.90
CA LEU A 129 13.44 21.33 -22.85
C LEU A 129 12.83 22.58 -23.53
N ASN A 130 12.01 22.40 -24.57
CA ASN A 130 11.37 23.50 -25.30
C ASN A 130 9.86 23.66 -25.04
N ARG A 131 9.33 23.04 -23.98
CA ARG A 131 7.90 23.13 -23.60
C ARG A 131 7.73 23.76 -22.22
N PRO A 132 6.82 24.73 -22.03
CA PRO A 132 6.46 25.20 -20.69
C PRO A 132 5.84 24.05 -19.89
N PRO A 133 6.03 24.00 -18.56
CA PRO A 133 5.42 22.96 -17.73
C PRO A 133 3.90 23.12 -17.67
N VAL A 134 3.19 21.98 -17.65
CA VAL A 134 1.75 21.95 -17.36
C VAL A 134 1.58 22.25 -15.88
N ARG A 135 1.05 23.42 -15.53
CA ARG A 135 0.95 23.86 -14.13
C ARG A 135 -0.15 23.10 -13.41
N ILE A 136 0.20 22.48 -12.28
CA ILE A 136 -0.74 21.79 -11.39
C ILE A 136 -0.66 22.48 -10.02
N PRO A 137 -1.60 23.39 -9.70
CA PRO A 137 -1.55 24.20 -8.49
C PRO A 137 -1.55 23.37 -7.20
N ARG A 138 -2.30 22.25 -7.19
CA ARG A 138 -2.41 21.34 -6.05
C ARG A 138 -1.36 20.25 -6.13
N SER A 139 -0.39 20.30 -5.22
CA SER A 139 0.73 19.35 -5.17
C SER A 139 0.30 17.89 -5.02
N GLU A 140 -0.84 17.64 -4.38
CA GLU A 140 -1.50 16.36 -4.17
C GLU A 140 -2.13 15.77 -5.46
N GLU A 141 -2.33 16.57 -6.50
CA GLU A 141 -2.87 16.11 -7.81
C GLU A 141 -1.76 15.71 -8.79
N ARG A 142 -0.49 15.91 -8.41
CA ARG A 142 0.68 15.64 -9.26
C ARG A 142 1.04 14.15 -9.24
N GLY A 143 0.32 13.33 -10.00
CA GLY A 143 0.61 11.91 -10.19
C GLY A 143 1.58 11.62 -11.34
N MET A 144 2.41 10.57 -11.20
CA MET A 144 3.14 9.95 -12.32
C MET A 144 2.50 8.63 -12.74
N THR A 145 2.30 8.43 -14.04
CA THR A 145 1.84 7.14 -14.58
C THR A 145 2.99 6.14 -14.72
N LEU A 146 2.67 4.86 -14.80
CA LEU A 146 3.68 3.81 -14.96
C LEU A 146 4.52 3.97 -16.25
N PRO A 147 3.95 4.32 -17.42
CA PRO A 147 4.73 4.69 -18.60
C PRO A 147 5.72 5.85 -18.37
N GLN A 148 5.36 6.89 -17.60
CA GLN A 148 6.28 8.00 -17.29
C GLN A 148 7.45 7.54 -16.40
N LEU A 149 7.19 6.63 -15.44
CA LEU A 149 8.23 6.05 -14.60
C LEU A 149 9.20 5.16 -15.41
N ARG A 150 8.70 4.37 -16.36
CA ARG A 150 9.54 3.61 -17.31
C ARG A 150 10.37 4.52 -18.20
N GLN A 151 9.82 5.64 -18.68
CA GLN A 151 10.57 6.64 -19.48
C GLN A 151 11.69 7.28 -18.65
N LEU A 152 11.43 7.62 -17.39
CA LEU A 152 12.45 8.12 -16.46
C LEU A 152 13.56 7.07 -16.23
N TRP A 153 13.20 5.79 -16.04
CA TRP A 153 14.18 4.71 -15.90
C TRP A 153 15.03 4.52 -17.16
N ALA A 154 14.44 4.57 -18.36
CA ALA A 154 15.18 4.51 -19.62
C ALA A 154 16.16 5.68 -19.75
N HIS A 155 15.74 6.89 -19.37
CA HIS A 155 16.59 8.09 -19.36
C HIS A 155 17.76 7.97 -18.37
N VAL A 156 17.54 7.44 -17.17
CA VAL A 156 18.60 7.15 -16.19
C VAL A 156 19.54 6.04 -16.69
N SER A 157 18.99 5.01 -17.34
CA SER A 157 19.76 3.87 -17.86
C SER A 157 20.74 4.24 -18.97
N ASP A 158 20.35 5.17 -19.86
CA ASP A 158 21.23 5.73 -20.88
C ASP A 158 22.27 6.71 -20.28
N ARG A 159 21.80 7.69 -19.50
CA ARG A 159 22.65 8.81 -19.06
C ARG A 159 23.70 8.42 -18.03
N CYS A 160 23.35 7.59 -17.05
CA CYS A 160 24.24 7.25 -15.93
C CYS A 160 25.63 6.75 -16.39
N PRO A 161 25.75 5.74 -17.28
CA PRO A 161 27.05 5.31 -17.80
C PRO A 161 27.65 6.29 -18.80
N ARG A 162 26.83 6.90 -19.69
CA ARG A 162 27.30 7.77 -20.77
C ARG A 162 27.90 9.09 -20.27
N GLU A 163 27.42 9.59 -19.13
CA GLU A 163 27.84 10.85 -18.50
C GLU A 163 28.72 10.61 -17.25
N GLY A 164 29.03 9.35 -16.91
CA GLY A 164 29.87 9.00 -15.77
C GLY A 164 29.33 9.53 -14.43
N TRP A 165 28.04 9.35 -14.15
CA TRP A 165 27.43 9.83 -12.90
C TRP A 165 28.12 9.24 -11.67
N MET A 166 28.18 10.02 -10.60
CA MET A 166 28.87 9.66 -9.36
C MET A 166 27.99 9.88 -8.13
N ASN A 167 28.14 9.03 -7.13
CA ASN A 167 27.50 9.23 -5.83
C ASN A 167 28.15 10.40 -5.06
N VAL A 168 27.68 10.65 -3.83
CA VAL A 168 28.22 11.72 -2.97
C VAL A 168 29.67 11.49 -2.51
N HIS A 169 30.18 10.27 -2.59
CA HIS A 169 31.58 9.94 -2.32
C HIS A 169 32.47 10.09 -3.56
N GLY A 170 31.88 10.23 -4.75
CA GLY A 170 32.55 10.31 -6.05
C GLY A 170 32.72 8.95 -6.75
N GLU A 171 32.08 7.89 -6.26
CA GLU A 171 32.14 6.56 -6.89
C GLU A 171 31.25 6.54 -8.13
N LEU A 172 31.75 6.01 -9.25
CA LEU A 172 30.97 5.84 -10.47
C LEU A 172 29.75 4.95 -10.23
N LEU A 173 28.61 5.37 -10.78
CA LEU A 173 27.33 4.69 -10.64
C LEU A 173 27.00 3.86 -11.89
N GLU A 174 26.43 2.68 -11.63
CA GLU A 174 25.71 1.91 -12.64
C GLU A 174 24.21 2.26 -12.54
N PRO A 175 23.40 2.18 -13.62
CA PRO A 175 21.97 2.47 -13.58
C PRO A 175 21.21 1.82 -12.41
N LYS A 176 21.53 0.56 -12.09
CA LYS A 176 20.90 -0.21 -11.01
C LYS A 176 21.28 0.27 -9.59
N THR A 177 22.33 1.08 -9.45
CA THR A 177 22.79 1.63 -8.16
C THR A 177 22.41 3.11 -7.97
N VAL A 178 21.81 3.76 -8.97
CA VAL A 178 21.30 5.15 -8.86
C VAL A 178 20.18 5.21 -7.83
N THR A 179 20.41 5.90 -6.72
CA THR A 179 19.38 6.15 -5.70
C THR A 179 18.49 7.33 -6.09
N MET A 180 17.39 7.53 -5.39
CA MET A 180 16.54 8.70 -5.62
C MET A 180 17.25 10.02 -5.37
N TYR A 181 18.30 10.07 -4.53
CA TYR A 181 19.13 11.27 -4.40
C TYR A 181 19.85 11.62 -5.71
N GLU A 182 20.38 10.63 -6.43
CA GLU A 182 21.02 10.87 -7.71
C GLU A 182 20.01 11.13 -8.84
N VAL A 183 18.83 10.53 -8.82
CA VAL A 183 17.73 10.95 -9.72
C VAL A 183 17.36 12.42 -9.50
N VAL A 184 17.28 12.87 -8.24
CA VAL A 184 17.03 14.27 -7.90
C VAL A 184 18.17 15.16 -8.39
N ARG A 185 19.44 14.75 -8.21
CA ARG A 185 20.66 15.50 -8.60
C ARG A 185 20.83 15.63 -10.11
N TYR A 186 20.75 14.53 -10.85
CA TYR A 186 21.15 14.45 -12.27
C TYR A 186 19.99 14.57 -13.26
N VAL A 187 18.74 14.36 -12.83
CA VAL A 187 17.55 14.43 -13.69
C VAL A 187 16.60 15.52 -13.22
N ILE A 188 16.04 15.42 -12.01
CA ILE A 188 14.92 16.27 -11.61
C ILE A 188 15.34 17.72 -11.48
N LYS A 189 16.36 18.03 -10.67
CA LYS A 189 16.79 19.43 -10.45
C LYS A 189 17.20 20.12 -11.75
N PRO A 190 18.06 19.56 -12.62
CA PRO A 190 18.36 20.13 -13.93
C PRO A 190 17.09 20.39 -14.75
N ALA A 191 16.23 19.38 -14.92
CA ALA A 191 15.03 19.50 -15.73
C ALA A 191 14.00 20.50 -15.21
N THR A 192 14.03 20.88 -13.92
CA THR A 192 13.00 21.72 -13.29
C THR A 192 13.49 23.12 -12.90
N VAL A 193 14.80 23.40 -12.95
CA VAL A 193 15.37 24.65 -12.42
C VAL A 193 14.86 25.89 -13.17
N GLN A 194 14.74 25.80 -14.50
CA GLN A 194 14.31 26.90 -15.37
C GLN A 194 12.93 27.46 -14.97
N TYR A 195 12.01 26.58 -14.56
CA TYR A 195 10.62 26.94 -14.25
C TYR A 195 10.28 26.88 -12.75
N ARG A 196 11.23 26.42 -11.92
CA ARG A 196 11.09 26.17 -10.47
C ARG A 196 9.81 25.41 -10.15
N CYS A 197 9.57 24.29 -10.84
CA CYS A 197 8.36 23.46 -10.75
C CYS A 197 8.66 22.05 -10.24
N SER A 198 7.62 21.24 -10.06
CA SER A 198 7.76 19.80 -9.82
C SER A 198 8.22 19.04 -11.08
N TYR A 199 8.66 17.79 -10.93
CA TYR A 199 8.97 16.92 -12.07
C TYR A 199 7.71 16.49 -12.83
N VAL A 200 6.58 16.32 -12.14
CA VAL A 200 5.30 15.94 -12.78
C VAL A 200 4.80 17.03 -13.73
N GLU A 201 4.76 18.28 -13.28
CA GLU A 201 4.39 19.43 -14.12
C GLU A 201 5.33 19.58 -15.33
N ARG A 202 6.59 19.17 -15.15
CA ARG A 202 7.57 19.11 -16.22
C ARG A 202 7.29 17.97 -17.20
N CYS A 203 6.91 16.78 -16.70
CA CYS A 203 6.91 15.53 -17.48
C CYS A 203 5.59 15.10 -18.15
N LEU A 204 4.59 15.97 -18.16
CA LEU A 204 3.29 15.68 -18.80
C LEU A 204 3.28 15.92 -20.31
N GLY A 205 4.08 16.86 -20.81
CA GLY A 205 4.01 17.27 -22.22
C GLY A 205 2.63 17.86 -22.56
N ASP A 206 1.97 17.31 -23.57
CA ASP A 206 0.64 17.77 -24.03
C ASP A 206 -0.51 16.96 -23.40
N ARG A 207 -0.22 16.11 -22.40
CA ARG A 207 -1.21 15.25 -21.74
C ARG A 207 -1.91 15.98 -20.60
N GLU A 208 -3.18 15.68 -20.40
CA GLU A 208 -3.90 16.15 -19.20
C GLU A 208 -3.28 15.52 -17.93
N PRO A 209 -3.23 16.26 -16.80
CA PRO A 209 -2.86 15.70 -15.51
C PRO A 209 -3.80 14.56 -15.10
N ILE A 210 -3.23 13.41 -14.73
CA ILE A 210 -3.98 12.29 -14.14
C ILE A 210 -3.82 12.37 -12.62
N PRO A 211 -4.92 12.63 -11.86
CA PRO A 211 -4.87 12.62 -10.40
C PRO A 211 -4.40 11.25 -9.88
N PRO A 212 -3.58 11.22 -8.82
CA PRO A 212 -3.05 9.97 -8.30
C PRO A 212 -4.15 9.11 -7.67
N THR A 213 -4.13 7.82 -7.99
CA THR A 213 -5.00 6.81 -7.39
C THR A 213 -4.36 6.20 -6.15
N TRP A 214 -3.02 6.19 -6.09
CA TRP A 214 -2.19 5.62 -5.03
C TRP A 214 -1.10 6.59 -4.59
N THR A 215 -0.82 6.67 -3.29
CA THR A 215 0.36 7.37 -2.75
C THR A 215 1.50 6.37 -2.55
N VAL A 216 2.75 6.77 -2.78
CA VAL A 216 3.93 5.89 -2.60
C VAL A 216 4.87 6.41 -1.51
N ILE A 217 4.97 5.66 -0.42
CA ILE A 217 5.96 5.83 0.64
C ILE A 217 7.20 5.03 0.25
N HIS A 218 8.34 5.70 0.08
CA HIS A 218 9.62 5.08 -0.32
C HIS A 218 10.83 5.80 0.30
N TRP A 219 11.91 5.08 0.52
CA TRP A 219 13.17 5.64 1.02
C TRP A 219 14.07 6.10 -0.12
N TRP A 220 14.68 7.28 0.02
CA TRP A 220 15.49 7.88 -1.04
C TRP A 220 16.88 7.27 -1.25
N GLU A 221 17.43 6.51 -0.29
CA GLU A 221 18.65 5.71 -0.52
C GLU A 221 18.36 4.36 -1.21
N ASP A 222 17.09 4.03 -1.45
CA ASP A 222 16.76 2.92 -2.32
C ASP A 222 16.83 3.35 -3.80
N THR A 223 17.01 2.39 -4.69
CA THR A 223 17.30 2.66 -6.10
C THR A 223 16.04 2.95 -6.90
N LEU A 224 16.16 3.75 -7.97
CA LEU A 224 15.05 4.01 -8.89
C LEU A 224 14.52 2.69 -9.49
N LEU A 225 15.40 1.73 -9.73
CA LEU A 225 15.05 0.40 -10.21
C LEU A 225 14.17 -0.34 -9.20
N ASN A 226 14.57 -0.38 -7.92
CA ASN A 226 13.79 -1.06 -6.87
C ASN A 226 12.39 -0.43 -6.69
N LEU A 227 12.30 0.91 -6.77
CA LEU A 227 11.03 1.63 -6.78
C LEU A 227 10.17 1.24 -7.98
N LEU A 228 10.72 1.24 -9.21
CA LEU A 228 9.99 0.88 -10.42
C LEU A 228 9.48 -0.57 -10.37
N LEU A 229 10.34 -1.54 -10.02
CA LEU A 229 9.97 -2.96 -9.93
C LEU A 229 8.81 -3.19 -8.95
N CYS A 230 8.79 -2.48 -7.82
CA CYS A 230 7.70 -2.57 -6.86
C CYS A 230 6.40 -1.96 -7.39
N ILE A 231 6.47 -0.81 -8.08
CA ILE A 231 5.30 -0.17 -8.68
C ILE A 231 4.74 -1.01 -9.85
N GLU A 232 5.60 -1.61 -10.68
CA GLU A 232 5.18 -2.51 -11.78
C GLU A 232 4.46 -3.75 -11.26
N GLN A 233 5.01 -4.40 -10.23
CA GLN A 233 4.34 -5.56 -9.64
C GLN A 233 3.04 -5.16 -8.93
N HIS A 234 3.02 -4.06 -8.17
CA HIS A 234 1.79 -3.57 -7.54
C HIS A 234 0.71 -3.23 -8.58
N ALA A 235 1.07 -2.56 -9.68
CA ALA A 235 0.14 -2.26 -10.78
C ALA A 235 -0.42 -3.55 -11.40
N THR A 236 0.43 -4.54 -11.62
CA THR A 236 0.07 -5.86 -12.13
C THR A 236 -0.87 -6.61 -11.17
N ASP A 237 -0.56 -6.60 -9.88
CA ASP A 237 -1.32 -7.33 -8.86
C ASP A 237 -2.70 -6.71 -8.63
N ARG A 238 -2.77 -5.37 -8.50
CA ARG A 238 -4.01 -4.63 -8.26
C ARG A 238 -4.83 -4.31 -9.51
N GLY A 239 -4.25 -4.46 -10.72
CA GLY A 239 -4.90 -4.05 -11.97
C GLY A 239 -4.97 -2.53 -12.15
N VAL A 240 -3.94 -1.80 -11.71
CA VAL A 240 -3.87 -0.34 -11.86
C VAL A 240 -3.66 0.02 -13.33
N SER A 241 -4.56 0.82 -13.89
CA SER A 241 -4.52 1.25 -15.29
C SER A 241 -3.28 2.09 -15.59
N GLU A 242 -2.54 1.75 -16.65
CA GLU A 242 -1.40 2.56 -17.11
C GLU A 242 -1.82 3.88 -17.79
N GLU A 243 -3.07 3.96 -18.25
CA GLU A 243 -3.62 5.09 -19.02
C GLU A 243 -4.44 6.06 -18.17
N SER A 244 -5.09 5.57 -17.11
CA SER A 244 -6.08 6.31 -16.32
C SER A 244 -5.82 6.28 -14.80
N SER A 245 -4.63 5.86 -14.37
CA SER A 245 -4.23 5.90 -12.97
C SER A 245 -2.76 6.32 -12.82
N ALA A 246 -2.48 7.01 -11.73
CA ALA A 246 -1.16 7.54 -11.43
C ALA A 246 -0.77 7.32 -9.96
N TYR A 247 0.53 7.40 -9.70
CA TYR A 247 1.15 7.28 -8.39
C TYR A 247 1.65 8.63 -7.91
N TRP A 248 1.24 9.06 -6.72
CA TRP A 248 1.82 10.23 -6.06
C TRP A 248 3.13 9.83 -5.40
N ILE A 249 4.24 10.43 -5.82
CA ILE A 249 5.59 10.13 -5.33
C ILE A 249 6.26 11.46 -4.99
N ALA A 250 6.56 11.68 -3.70
CA ALA A 250 7.01 12.98 -3.20
C ALA A 250 8.23 13.58 -3.93
N ALA A 251 9.16 12.74 -4.39
CA ALA A 251 10.35 13.18 -5.13
C ALA A 251 10.01 13.84 -6.48
N PHE A 252 8.91 13.42 -7.12
CA PHE A 252 8.48 13.92 -8.42
C PHE A 252 7.37 14.98 -8.31
N ALA A 253 6.48 14.84 -7.32
CA ALA A 253 5.33 15.70 -7.11
C ALA A 253 5.69 17.04 -6.42
N LEU A 254 6.65 17.06 -5.51
CA LEU A 254 7.03 18.28 -4.78
C LEU A 254 8.08 19.09 -5.56
N ASN A 255 8.04 20.41 -5.42
CA ASN A 255 9.03 21.31 -5.99
C ASN A 255 10.40 21.16 -5.29
N GLN A 256 11.39 20.60 -5.99
CA GLN A 256 12.73 20.32 -5.44
C GLN A 256 13.63 21.57 -5.33
N HIS A 257 13.16 22.74 -5.77
CA HIS A 257 13.90 24.02 -5.72
C HIS A 257 13.43 24.99 -4.63
N ASP A 258 12.23 24.76 -4.09
CA ASP A 258 11.68 25.48 -2.95
C ASP A 258 10.60 24.59 -2.28
N PRO A 259 11.01 23.75 -1.31
CA PRO A 259 10.09 22.90 -0.56
C PRO A 259 9.00 23.66 0.21
N THR A 260 9.17 24.98 0.40
CA THR A 260 8.22 25.84 1.10
C THR A 260 7.23 26.54 0.16
N SER A 261 7.52 26.60 -1.14
CA SER A 261 6.65 27.24 -2.14
C SER A 261 5.31 26.55 -2.33
N ASP A 262 5.29 25.21 -2.26
CA ASP A 262 4.07 24.38 -2.31
C ASP A 262 3.20 24.53 -1.04
N ILE A 263 3.65 25.29 -0.03
CA ILE A 263 2.93 25.56 1.24
C ILE A 263 2.12 26.89 1.16
N LYS A 264 2.03 27.53 -0.03
CA LYS A 264 1.20 28.74 -0.26
C LYS A 264 -0.30 28.45 -0.43
N LEU A 265 -0.84 27.57 0.41
CA LEU A 265 -2.28 27.38 0.58
C LEU A 265 -2.79 28.15 1.80
N ASP A 266 -4.10 28.29 1.90
CA ASP A 266 -4.79 29.19 2.84
C ASP A 266 -4.55 28.79 4.32
N LYS A 267 -4.97 29.64 5.27
CA LYS A 267 -4.58 29.59 6.68
C LYS A 267 -4.86 28.25 7.39
N LEU A 268 -5.84 27.46 6.91
CA LEU A 268 -6.14 26.09 7.35
C LEU A 268 -5.22 25.02 6.72
N ALA A 269 -4.79 25.22 5.48
CA ALA A 269 -3.97 24.26 4.73
C ALA A 269 -2.48 24.32 5.12
N ARG A 270 -2.04 25.40 5.79
CA ARG A 270 -0.70 25.49 6.41
C ARG A 270 -0.45 24.43 7.50
N GLU A 271 -1.50 23.77 7.97
CA GLU A 271 -1.43 22.69 8.97
C GLU A 271 -1.35 21.29 8.33
N ALA A 272 -1.54 21.19 7.01
CA ALA A 272 -1.53 19.93 6.26
C ALA A 272 -0.34 19.89 5.29
N ILE A 273 0.66 19.09 5.64
CA ILE A 273 1.81 18.80 4.80
C ILE A 273 1.28 18.15 3.50
N PRO A 274 1.73 18.54 2.28
CA PRO A 274 1.29 17.96 1.01
C PRO A 274 1.21 16.43 0.96
N ARG A 275 2.15 15.76 1.64
CA ARG A 275 2.21 14.31 1.87
C ARG A 275 0.95 13.77 2.55
N THR A 276 0.49 14.43 3.62
CA THR A 276 -0.74 14.13 4.36
C THR A 276 -1.97 14.34 3.48
N ILE A 277 -1.98 15.38 2.64
CA ILE A 277 -3.11 15.65 1.73
C ILE A 277 -3.19 14.55 0.66
N ALA A 278 -2.08 14.23 -0.02
CA ALA A 278 -2.00 13.15 -0.99
C ALA A 278 -2.45 11.81 -0.38
N LEU A 279 -1.92 11.46 0.80
CA LEU A 279 -2.36 10.31 1.57
C LEU A 279 -3.87 10.32 1.85
N SER A 280 -4.49 11.49 2.07
CA SER A 280 -5.94 11.60 2.33
C SER A 280 -6.82 11.37 1.09
N VAL A 281 -6.36 11.76 -0.10
CA VAL A 281 -7.18 11.69 -1.34
C VAL A 281 -7.00 10.40 -2.15
N THR A 282 -5.92 9.65 -1.99
CA THR A 282 -5.69 8.39 -2.74
C THR A 282 -6.47 7.20 -2.17
N ILE A 283 -6.86 6.24 -3.01
CA ILE A 283 -7.63 5.03 -2.60
C ILE A 283 -6.78 4.17 -1.65
N GLY A 284 -5.48 4.09 -1.91
CA GLY A 284 -4.53 3.39 -1.06
C GLY A 284 -3.15 4.03 -1.02
N CYS A 285 -2.27 3.35 -0.29
CA CYS A 285 -0.87 3.68 -0.09
C CYS A 285 -0.01 2.45 -0.40
N LEU A 286 0.98 2.62 -1.26
CA LEU A 286 2.03 1.64 -1.55
C LEU A 286 3.26 1.98 -0.72
N VAL A 287 3.71 1.05 0.12
CA VAL A 287 4.91 1.16 0.95
C VAL A 287 6.01 0.32 0.31
N VAL A 288 7.03 0.97 -0.26
CA VAL A 288 8.18 0.29 -0.87
C VAL A 288 9.23 0.03 0.20
N VAL A 289 9.27 -1.22 0.67
CA VAL A 289 10.22 -1.72 1.67
C VAL A 289 11.53 -2.06 0.96
N ASP A 290 12.59 -1.35 1.33
CA ASP A 290 13.92 -1.51 0.75
C ASP A 290 14.52 -2.91 1.03
N PRO A 291 15.50 -3.38 0.23
CA PRO A 291 16.10 -4.70 0.41
C PRO A 291 16.65 -4.98 1.82
N ARG A 292 17.09 -3.93 2.53
CA ARG A 292 17.74 -3.99 3.84
C ARG A 292 16.73 -3.85 5.00
N GLY A 293 15.49 -3.44 4.76
CA GLY A 293 14.46 -3.22 5.78
C GLY A 293 14.80 -2.04 6.71
N LEU A 294 15.32 -0.95 6.14
CA LEU A 294 15.77 0.26 6.84
C LEU A 294 14.82 1.45 6.65
N LEU A 295 13.85 1.36 5.75
CA LEU A 295 12.78 2.33 5.47
C LEU A 295 12.22 3.01 6.74
N PHE A 296 11.84 2.22 7.75
CA PHE A 296 11.22 2.70 8.98
C PHE A 296 12.19 3.34 9.99
N ARG A 297 13.50 3.41 9.68
CA ARG A 297 14.46 4.27 10.38
C ARG A 297 14.39 5.74 9.95
N ARG A 298 13.45 6.13 9.09
CA ARG A 298 13.25 7.50 8.63
C ARG A 298 11.95 8.07 9.21
N LEU A 299 12.05 9.19 9.94
CA LEU A 299 10.94 9.79 10.67
C LEU A 299 9.76 10.14 9.76
N TRP A 300 10.05 10.71 8.59
CA TRP A 300 9.05 11.01 7.56
C TRP A 300 8.24 9.78 7.15
N ILE A 301 8.89 8.65 6.92
CA ILE A 301 8.22 7.40 6.51
C ILE A 301 7.35 6.86 7.65
N PHE A 302 7.87 6.90 8.88
CA PHE A 302 7.14 6.45 10.06
C PHE A 302 5.86 7.29 10.28
N PHE A 303 5.96 8.61 10.10
CA PHE A 303 4.83 9.52 10.14
C PHE A 303 3.85 9.32 8.98
N GLU A 304 4.32 9.18 7.74
CA GLU A 304 3.47 8.90 6.57
C GLU A 304 2.71 7.57 6.72
N ALA A 305 3.35 6.52 7.25
CA ALA A 305 2.72 5.23 7.53
C ALA A 305 1.65 5.33 8.64
N PHE A 306 1.88 6.14 9.67
CA PHE A 306 0.89 6.44 10.70
C PHE A 306 -0.32 7.21 10.14
N VAL A 307 -0.08 8.25 9.33
CA VAL A 307 -1.13 9.01 8.64
C VAL A 307 -1.93 8.10 7.71
N ALA A 308 -1.28 7.26 6.91
CA ALA A 308 -1.95 6.29 6.04
C ALA A 308 -2.85 5.34 6.84
N SER A 309 -2.38 4.87 8.00
CA SER A 309 -3.08 3.91 8.87
C SER A 309 -4.28 4.51 9.62
N THR A 310 -4.27 5.82 9.87
CA THR A 310 -5.33 6.53 10.62
C THR A 310 -6.32 7.26 9.72
N THR A 311 -5.93 7.63 8.50
CA THR A 311 -6.77 8.40 7.58
C THR A 311 -7.85 7.52 6.93
N LYS A 312 -9.11 7.95 7.04
CA LYS A 312 -10.25 7.32 6.37
C LYS A 312 -10.60 8.05 5.07
N MET A 313 -11.00 7.29 4.05
CA MET A 313 -11.59 7.82 2.82
C MET A 313 -13.04 7.33 2.74
N PHE A 314 -14.01 8.25 2.65
CA PHE A 314 -15.45 7.92 2.63
C PHE A 314 -15.83 6.86 3.70
N GLY A 315 -15.44 7.15 4.95
CA GLY A 315 -15.62 6.28 6.12
C GLY A 315 -14.79 4.98 6.17
N ARG A 316 -14.28 4.50 5.03
CA ARG A 316 -13.45 3.30 4.90
C ARG A 316 -12.00 3.56 5.31
N THR A 317 -11.34 2.54 5.87
CA THR A 317 -9.87 2.53 6.01
C THR A 317 -9.22 2.41 4.63
N LYS A 318 -8.10 3.11 4.41
CA LYS A 318 -7.31 2.98 3.18
C LYS A 318 -6.72 1.58 3.04
N LEU A 319 -6.46 1.19 1.79
CA LEU A 319 -5.61 0.06 1.45
C LEU A 319 -4.15 0.46 1.68
N ILE A 320 -3.37 -0.39 2.33
CA ILE A 320 -1.95 -0.21 2.60
C ILE A 320 -1.25 -1.49 2.17
N ASP A 321 -0.49 -1.38 1.09
CA ASP A 321 0.20 -2.50 0.47
C ASP A 321 1.70 -2.35 0.66
N PHE A 322 2.38 -3.41 1.08
CA PHE A 322 3.83 -3.41 1.30
C PHE A 322 4.49 -4.19 0.17
N TYR A 323 5.28 -3.55 -0.68
CA TYR A 323 6.02 -4.20 -1.77
C TYR A 323 7.52 -4.11 -1.53
N THR A 324 8.27 -5.08 -2.05
CA THR A 324 9.70 -5.16 -1.85
C THR A 324 10.38 -5.87 -3.03
N PRO A 325 11.56 -5.41 -3.51
CA PRO A 325 12.27 -6.04 -4.61
C PRO A 325 12.83 -7.41 -4.17
N PHE A 326 12.40 -8.46 -4.84
CA PHE A 326 12.75 -9.85 -4.50
C PHE A 326 12.53 -10.76 -5.72
N LEU A 327 13.64 -11.25 -6.29
CA LEU A 327 13.59 -12.21 -7.39
C LEU A 327 13.07 -13.57 -6.90
N HIS A 328 11.99 -14.04 -7.49
CA HIS A 328 11.39 -15.34 -7.22
C HIS A 328 10.68 -15.89 -8.47
N LEU A 329 10.34 -17.19 -8.45
CA LEU A 329 9.55 -17.83 -9.50
C LEU A 329 8.07 -17.86 -9.09
N SER A 330 7.30 -16.90 -9.59
CA SER A 330 5.85 -16.86 -9.38
C SER A 330 5.16 -17.92 -10.24
N LYS A 331 4.43 -18.85 -9.60
CA LYS A 331 3.59 -19.80 -10.34
C LYS A 331 2.33 -19.07 -10.79
N ARG A 332 2.29 -18.64 -12.05
CA ARG A 332 1.07 -18.07 -12.64
C ARG A 332 0.11 -19.20 -13.06
N ARG A 333 -1.17 -18.85 -13.15
CA ARG A 333 -2.34 -19.70 -13.47
C ARG A 333 -1.97 -20.90 -14.36
N LEU A 334 -2.21 -22.13 -13.88
CA LEU A 334 -2.00 -23.34 -14.69
C LEU A 334 -2.78 -23.24 -16.00
N PRO A 335 -2.22 -23.70 -17.14
CA PRO A 335 -1.01 -24.52 -17.28
C PRO A 335 0.29 -23.72 -17.50
N LEU A 336 0.31 -22.41 -17.23
CA LEU A 336 1.50 -21.58 -17.51
C LEU A 336 2.70 -22.00 -16.64
N PRO A 337 3.93 -21.97 -17.19
CA PRO A 337 5.14 -22.23 -16.40
C PRO A 337 5.36 -21.11 -15.37
N PRO A 338 6.11 -21.37 -14.28
CA PRO A 338 6.52 -20.32 -13.35
C PRO A 338 7.30 -19.22 -14.06
N THR A 339 6.98 -17.97 -13.76
CA THR A 339 7.60 -16.78 -14.36
C THR A 339 8.52 -16.10 -13.36
N GLU A 340 9.73 -15.72 -13.78
CA GLU A 340 10.59 -14.83 -13.00
C GLU A 340 9.84 -13.54 -12.67
N THR A 341 9.87 -13.15 -11.40
CA THR A 341 9.13 -12.03 -10.84
C THR A 341 10.06 -11.28 -9.89
N PHE A 342 10.19 -9.97 -10.06
CA PHE A 342 11.28 -9.17 -9.49
C PHE A 342 10.91 -8.40 -8.22
N ALA A 343 9.63 -8.32 -7.88
CA ALA A 343 9.13 -7.78 -6.62
C ALA A 343 7.96 -8.63 -6.12
N VAL A 344 7.70 -8.57 -4.81
CA VAL A 344 6.59 -9.25 -4.15
C VAL A 344 5.96 -8.29 -3.15
N GLY A 345 4.65 -8.41 -2.91
CA GLY A 345 3.99 -7.56 -1.94
C GLY A 345 2.90 -8.25 -1.13
N LEU A 346 2.77 -7.77 0.12
CA LEU A 346 1.66 -8.06 1.03
C LEU A 346 0.58 -7.02 0.78
N THR A 347 -0.62 -7.45 0.39
CA THR A 347 -1.72 -6.55 0.01
C THR A 347 -2.83 -6.53 1.06
N ASP A 348 -3.46 -5.39 1.28
CA ASP A 348 -4.71 -5.34 2.04
C ASP A 348 -5.84 -6.03 1.25
N GLY A 349 -6.28 -7.20 1.72
CA GLY A 349 -7.23 -8.07 1.02
C GLY A 349 -6.66 -8.74 -0.24
N CYS A 350 -7.51 -9.43 -0.98
CA CYS A 350 -7.16 -10.00 -2.29
C CYS A 350 -6.86 -8.87 -3.30
N ALA A 351 -5.92 -9.12 -4.20
CA ALA A 351 -5.62 -8.29 -5.36
C ALA A 351 -6.25 -8.90 -6.62
N LEU A 352 -6.36 -8.13 -7.71
CA LEU A 352 -7.00 -8.58 -8.95
C LEU A 352 -6.30 -9.82 -9.54
N ILE A 353 -4.98 -9.92 -9.41
CA ILE A 353 -4.22 -11.09 -9.88
C ILE A 353 -4.60 -12.39 -9.18
N ASP A 354 -5.07 -12.29 -7.92
CA ASP A 354 -5.50 -13.42 -7.09
C ASP A 354 -6.84 -13.99 -7.59
N ALA A 355 -7.59 -13.28 -8.43
CA ALA A 355 -8.93 -13.66 -8.88
C ALA A 355 -8.96 -14.85 -9.84
N GLY A 356 -9.92 -15.76 -9.65
CA GLY A 356 -10.14 -16.96 -10.48
C GLY A 356 -9.38 -18.22 -10.03
N PRO A 357 -9.39 -19.30 -10.83
CA PRO A 357 -8.71 -20.55 -10.48
C PRO A 357 -7.19 -20.37 -10.56
N GLY A 358 -6.52 -20.54 -9.41
CA GLY A 358 -5.06 -20.43 -9.33
C GLY A 358 -4.30 -21.73 -9.62
N PRO A 359 -2.97 -21.74 -9.40
CA PRO A 359 -2.12 -22.89 -9.71
C PRO A 359 -2.50 -24.16 -8.93
N SER A 360 -3.04 -23.98 -7.72
CA SER A 360 -3.49 -25.06 -6.85
C SER A 360 -4.97 -25.44 -7.07
N GLY A 361 -5.64 -24.88 -8.09
CA GLY A 361 -7.10 -25.00 -8.29
C GLY A 361 -7.96 -24.30 -7.22
N GLY A 362 -7.33 -23.60 -6.28
CA GLY A 362 -7.98 -22.88 -5.19
C GLY A 362 -8.60 -21.54 -5.61
N GLY A 363 -9.45 -21.01 -4.73
CA GLY A 363 -10.01 -19.67 -4.86
C GLY A 363 -9.03 -18.57 -4.39
N GLU A 364 -9.47 -17.32 -4.50
CA GLU A 364 -8.61 -16.12 -4.42
C GLU A 364 -7.76 -16.03 -3.13
N SER A 365 -8.31 -16.47 -2.00
CA SER A 365 -7.56 -16.53 -0.73
C SER A 365 -6.33 -17.42 -0.80
N VAL A 366 -6.39 -18.55 -1.53
CA VAL A 366 -5.27 -19.48 -1.69
C VAL A 366 -4.21 -18.85 -2.59
N ASN A 367 -4.65 -18.20 -3.67
CA ASN A 367 -3.77 -17.55 -4.65
C ASN A 367 -2.98 -16.41 -4.02
N LYS A 368 -3.66 -15.59 -3.20
CA LYS A 368 -3.03 -14.55 -2.36
C LYS A 368 -1.95 -15.14 -1.46
N VAL A 369 -2.25 -16.20 -0.71
CA VAL A 369 -1.30 -16.85 0.21
C VAL A 369 -0.09 -17.43 -0.55
N GLU A 370 -0.28 -17.99 -1.75
CA GLU A 370 0.82 -18.47 -2.59
C GLU A 370 1.72 -17.31 -3.08
N ARG A 371 1.12 -16.21 -3.55
CA ARG A 371 1.84 -14.99 -3.99
C ARG A 371 2.65 -14.38 -2.84
N GLU A 372 1.99 -14.10 -1.72
CA GLU A 372 2.58 -13.51 -0.52
C GLU A 372 3.60 -14.41 0.18
N GLY A 373 3.53 -15.72 -0.07
CA GLY A 373 4.48 -16.70 0.44
C GLY A 373 5.94 -16.52 0.02
N HIS A 374 6.22 -15.63 -0.94
CA HIS A 374 7.57 -15.26 -1.36
C HIS A 374 8.11 -14.01 -0.63
N PHE A 375 7.31 -13.33 0.19
CA PHE A 375 7.74 -12.09 0.85
C PHE A 375 8.82 -12.37 1.93
N PRO A 376 10.01 -11.75 1.87
CA PRO A 376 11.11 -12.06 2.79
C PRO A 376 10.89 -11.47 4.19
N ILE A 377 10.51 -12.34 5.13
CA ILE A 377 10.13 -12.02 6.51
C ILE A 377 11.20 -11.31 7.34
N ALA A 378 12.49 -11.53 7.07
CA ALA A 378 13.58 -10.79 7.71
C ALA A 378 13.52 -9.26 7.45
N ARG A 379 12.75 -8.80 6.45
CA ARG A 379 12.44 -7.38 6.24
C ARG A 379 11.36 -6.91 7.22
N ILE A 380 10.35 -7.74 7.50
CA ILE A 380 9.20 -7.45 8.36
C ILE A 380 9.61 -7.35 9.84
N GLU A 381 10.45 -8.28 10.33
CA GLU A 381 10.90 -8.26 11.72
C GLU A 381 11.61 -6.96 12.12
N LYS A 382 12.36 -6.35 11.18
CA LYS A 382 13.01 -5.06 11.38
C LYS A 382 12.00 -3.94 11.57
N VAL A 383 10.89 -3.96 10.83
CA VAL A 383 9.81 -2.97 10.95
C VAL A 383 9.09 -3.09 12.29
N LEU A 384 8.79 -4.32 12.73
CA LEU A 384 8.17 -4.56 14.03
C LEU A 384 9.04 -4.09 15.21
N ALA A 385 10.36 -3.99 15.01
CA ALA A 385 11.30 -3.46 15.99
C ALA A 385 11.54 -1.94 15.93
N CYS A 386 11.08 -1.22 14.89
CA CYS A 386 11.34 0.22 14.75
C CYS A 386 10.52 1.07 15.74
N SER A 387 11.13 2.15 16.27
CA SER A 387 10.46 3.20 17.06
C SER A 387 10.65 4.57 16.40
N MET A 388 9.63 5.42 16.48
CA MET A 388 9.66 6.82 16.09
C MET A 388 10.75 7.60 16.85
N SER A 389 11.07 7.22 18.10
CA SER A 389 12.12 7.88 18.88
C SER A 389 13.53 7.66 18.30
N GLU A 390 13.74 6.53 17.63
CA GLU A 390 14.99 6.12 16.96
C GLU A 390 15.01 6.52 15.47
N ALA A 391 13.92 7.11 14.96
CA ALA A 391 13.79 7.43 13.55
C ALA A 391 14.53 8.73 13.18
N ASN A 392 15.42 8.63 12.20
CA ASN A 392 16.27 9.73 11.74
C ASN A 392 15.50 10.67 10.80
N CYS A 393 15.75 11.98 10.95
CA CYS A 393 15.37 13.00 9.97
C CYS A 393 16.64 13.70 9.48
N SER A 394 16.74 13.97 8.17
CA SER A 394 17.88 14.69 7.59
C SER A 394 17.82 16.20 7.84
N MET A 395 16.67 16.73 8.26
CA MET A 395 16.45 18.14 8.58
C MET A 395 15.76 18.26 9.94
N GLU A 396 16.33 19.01 10.87
CA GLU A 396 15.77 19.13 12.23
C GLU A 396 14.47 19.97 12.26
N LEU A 397 14.31 20.93 11.34
CA LEU A 397 13.06 21.69 11.18
C LEU A 397 11.87 20.77 10.82
N ASP A 398 12.10 19.78 9.95
CA ASP A 398 11.09 18.79 9.58
C ASP A 398 10.68 17.95 10.79
N ARG A 399 11.65 17.53 11.61
CA ARG A 399 11.40 16.79 12.86
C ARG A 399 10.53 17.60 13.82
N GLN A 400 10.88 18.86 14.05
CA GLN A 400 10.11 19.77 14.90
C GLN A 400 8.69 19.97 14.36
N SER A 401 8.52 20.08 13.04
CA SER A 401 7.20 20.21 12.40
C SER A 401 6.31 18.98 12.62
N ILE A 402 6.87 17.77 12.41
CA ILE A 402 6.14 16.50 12.63
C ILE A 402 5.74 16.34 14.11
N ILE A 403 6.66 16.58 15.04
CA ILE A 403 6.39 16.46 16.48
C ILE A 403 5.31 17.44 16.90
N LYS A 404 5.43 18.71 16.50
CA LYS A 404 4.42 19.75 16.79
C LYS A 404 3.04 19.40 16.22
N GLN A 405 2.97 18.78 15.05
CA GLN A 405 1.71 18.35 14.45
C GLN A 405 1.05 17.21 15.23
N LEU A 406 1.83 16.24 15.73
CA LEU A 406 1.34 15.16 16.58
C LEU A 406 0.90 15.68 17.95
N GLU A 407 1.67 16.57 18.57
CA GLU A 407 1.33 17.26 19.83
C GLU A 407 0.02 18.05 19.71
N ALA A 408 -0.16 18.80 18.61
CA ALA A 408 -1.40 19.54 18.33
C ALA A 408 -2.64 18.64 18.17
N GLN A 409 -2.43 17.37 17.78
CA GLN A 409 -3.48 16.35 17.70
C GLN A 409 -3.61 15.51 19.00
N GLY A 410 -2.79 15.77 20.02
CA GLY A 410 -2.75 14.98 21.26
C GLY A 410 -2.18 13.57 21.09
N VAL A 411 -1.46 13.29 20.01
CA VAL A 411 -0.95 11.95 19.66
C VAL A 411 0.43 11.75 20.27
N GLN A 412 0.56 10.78 21.18
CA GLN A 412 1.85 10.39 21.75
C GLN A 412 2.66 9.50 20.79
N HIS A 413 4.00 9.58 20.83
CA HIS A 413 4.88 8.75 20.00
C HIS A 413 4.63 7.23 20.16
N SER A 414 4.27 6.78 21.36
CA SER A 414 3.88 5.39 21.64
C SER A 414 2.66 4.92 20.84
N VAL A 415 1.70 5.82 20.58
CA VAL A 415 0.51 5.55 19.75
C VAL A 415 0.90 5.45 18.28
N VAL A 416 1.84 6.29 17.82
CA VAL A 416 2.42 6.21 16.46
C VAL A 416 3.11 4.86 16.26
N ASP A 417 4.01 4.48 17.19
CA ASP A 417 4.72 3.19 17.19
C ASP A 417 3.76 2.02 17.13
N ALA A 418 2.78 1.97 18.03
CA ALA A 418 1.82 0.88 18.12
C ALA A 418 0.93 0.79 16.87
N THR A 419 0.54 1.93 16.27
CA THR A 419 -0.26 1.96 15.04
C THR A 419 0.51 1.38 13.85
N VAL A 420 1.75 1.85 13.63
CA VAL A 420 2.58 1.40 12.50
C VAL A 420 2.94 -0.07 12.63
N ARG A 421 3.40 -0.50 13.82
CA ARG A 421 3.72 -1.91 14.08
C ARG A 421 2.50 -2.81 13.94
N GLY A 422 1.35 -2.41 14.49
CA GLY A 422 0.09 -3.16 14.38
C GLY A 422 -0.37 -3.32 12.93
N ARG A 423 -0.24 -2.29 12.09
CA ARG A 423 -0.63 -2.38 10.67
C ARG A 423 0.28 -3.30 9.87
N VAL A 424 1.59 -3.25 10.11
CA VAL A 424 2.58 -4.14 9.49
C VAL A 424 2.38 -5.58 9.96
N ALA A 425 2.16 -5.78 11.26
CA ALA A 425 1.85 -7.08 11.85
C ALA A 425 0.58 -7.70 11.26
N LEU A 426 -0.45 -6.90 11.01
CA LEU A 426 -1.70 -7.37 10.36
C LEU A 426 -1.45 -7.80 8.91
N ALA A 427 -0.70 -7.01 8.13
CA ALA A 427 -0.38 -7.32 6.74
C ALA A 427 0.43 -8.62 6.58
N CYS A 428 1.29 -8.95 7.55
CA CYS A 428 2.06 -10.20 7.55
C CYS A 428 1.44 -11.33 8.36
N LEU A 429 0.29 -11.13 9.01
CA LEU A 429 -0.20 -12.01 10.07
C LEU A 429 -0.39 -13.46 9.60
N ARG A 430 -0.95 -13.67 8.41
CA ARG A 430 -1.10 -15.02 7.85
C ARG A 430 0.24 -15.72 7.71
N ARG A 431 1.24 -15.05 7.14
CA ARG A 431 2.58 -15.63 7.00
C ARG A 431 3.20 -15.91 8.38
N ALA A 432 2.94 -15.05 9.36
CA ALA A 432 3.35 -15.27 10.74
C ALA A 432 2.69 -16.52 11.38
N PHE A 433 1.43 -16.84 11.07
CA PHE A 433 0.82 -18.10 11.49
C PHE A 433 1.50 -19.31 10.84
N ASP A 434 1.70 -19.28 9.52
CA ASP A 434 2.27 -20.42 8.79
C ASP A 434 3.74 -20.72 9.16
N GLU A 435 4.48 -19.75 9.70
CA GLU A 435 5.84 -19.95 10.27
C GLU A 435 5.87 -20.16 11.79
N GLY A 436 4.92 -19.56 12.53
CA GLY A 436 4.80 -19.67 13.98
C GLY A 436 5.92 -18.96 14.76
N GLY A 437 6.30 -19.56 15.89
CA GLY A 437 7.45 -19.14 16.70
C GLY A 437 7.41 -17.68 17.18
N GLN A 438 8.59 -17.03 17.18
CA GLN A 438 8.74 -15.67 17.70
C GLN A 438 8.06 -14.62 16.81
N LEU A 439 7.97 -14.85 15.49
CA LEU A 439 7.32 -13.95 14.54
C LEU A 439 5.83 -13.82 14.84
N LEU A 440 5.13 -14.95 15.01
CA LEU A 440 3.71 -14.96 15.37
C LEU A 440 3.45 -14.18 16.67
N THR A 441 4.28 -14.43 17.70
CA THR A 441 4.19 -13.71 18.98
C THR A 441 4.37 -12.20 18.79
N LYS A 442 5.44 -11.76 18.11
CA LYS A 442 5.68 -10.33 17.81
C LYS A 442 4.50 -9.69 17.07
N CYS A 443 3.90 -10.39 16.10
CA CYS A 443 2.76 -9.86 15.33
C CYS A 443 1.50 -9.73 16.20
N LEU A 444 1.20 -10.75 16.99
CA LEU A 444 0.04 -10.77 17.89
C LEU A 444 0.17 -9.72 19.01
N ASP A 445 1.36 -9.54 19.59
CA ASP A 445 1.65 -8.48 20.57
C ASP A 445 1.52 -7.09 19.94
N ALA A 446 2.05 -6.89 18.73
CA ALA A 446 1.99 -5.62 18.01
C ALA A 446 0.55 -5.25 17.59
N ILE A 447 -0.27 -6.23 17.20
CA ILE A 447 -1.70 -6.00 16.93
C ILE A 447 -2.40 -5.63 18.24
N GLY A 448 -2.27 -6.41 19.32
CA GLY A 448 -2.95 -6.17 20.59
C GLY A 448 -2.61 -4.84 21.26
N ALA A 449 -1.38 -4.34 21.07
CA ALA A 449 -0.96 -3.02 21.54
C ALA A 449 -1.46 -1.85 20.68
N SER A 450 -1.93 -2.10 19.45
CA SER A 450 -2.28 -1.07 18.48
C SER A 450 -3.68 -0.48 18.70
N PRO A 451 -3.91 0.80 18.36
CA PRO A 451 -5.24 1.42 18.37
C PRO A 451 -6.05 1.07 17.11
N LEU A 452 -5.77 -0.07 16.45
CA LEU A 452 -6.44 -0.43 15.21
C LEU A 452 -7.94 -0.66 15.45
N THR A 453 -8.75 -0.16 14.51
CA THR A 453 -10.21 -0.24 14.57
C THR A 453 -10.79 -1.24 13.57
N HIS A 454 -10.04 -1.62 12.53
CA HIS A 454 -10.48 -2.55 11.49
C HIS A 454 -9.41 -3.62 11.32
N ILE A 455 -9.79 -4.88 11.53
CA ILE A 455 -8.90 -6.04 11.58
C ILE A 455 -9.47 -7.12 10.68
N THR A 456 -8.67 -7.57 9.72
CA THR A 456 -9.05 -8.56 8.70
C THR A 456 -7.97 -9.64 8.67
N VAL A 457 -8.33 -10.88 9.00
CA VAL A 457 -7.37 -11.97 9.27
C VAL A 457 -7.72 -13.19 8.42
N ASN A 458 -6.87 -13.56 7.46
CA ASN A 458 -7.13 -14.67 6.53
C ASN A 458 -6.28 -15.92 6.85
N LEU A 459 -6.90 -16.90 7.51
CA LEU A 459 -6.34 -18.17 7.96
C LEU A 459 -6.89 -19.37 7.19
N ASN A 460 -7.55 -19.15 6.04
CA ASN A 460 -8.06 -20.22 5.18
C ASN A 460 -6.96 -21.25 4.85
N GLY A 461 -7.12 -22.50 5.28
CA GLY A 461 -6.14 -23.58 5.12
C GLY A 461 -4.78 -23.35 5.83
N SER A 462 -4.70 -22.48 6.84
CA SER A 462 -3.45 -22.28 7.60
C SER A 462 -3.15 -23.49 8.47
N LYS A 463 -2.00 -24.11 8.25
CA LYS A 463 -1.53 -25.25 9.05
C LYS A 463 -0.95 -24.84 10.40
N GLY A 464 -0.50 -23.59 10.51
CA GLY A 464 0.01 -23.03 11.75
C GLY A 464 -1.08 -22.55 12.71
N PHE A 465 -2.32 -22.36 12.22
CA PHE A 465 -3.46 -22.04 13.07
C PHE A 465 -3.95 -23.29 13.83
N ASN A 466 -3.56 -23.37 15.09
CA ASN A 466 -3.89 -24.41 16.07
C ASN A 466 -4.54 -23.81 17.32
N SER A 467 -5.04 -24.65 18.24
CA SER A 467 -5.79 -24.23 19.43
C SER A 467 -5.02 -23.26 20.35
N GLU A 468 -3.70 -23.39 20.50
CA GLU A 468 -2.89 -22.44 21.28
C GLU A 468 -2.84 -21.07 20.59
N SER A 469 -2.60 -21.07 19.28
CA SER A 469 -2.55 -19.86 18.46
C SER A 469 -3.92 -19.18 18.33
N ALA A 470 -5.02 -19.94 18.41
CA ALA A 470 -6.40 -19.45 18.42
C ALA A 470 -6.71 -18.66 19.70
N VAL A 471 -6.31 -19.18 20.87
CA VAL A 471 -6.41 -18.45 22.14
C VAL A 471 -5.58 -17.16 22.11
N LYS A 472 -4.35 -17.22 21.58
CA LYS A 472 -3.49 -16.04 21.43
C LYS A 472 -4.13 -15.00 20.50
N LEU A 473 -4.66 -15.40 19.34
CA LEU A 473 -5.34 -14.50 18.40
C LEU A 473 -6.52 -13.77 19.04
N ALA A 474 -7.40 -14.49 19.74
CA ALA A 474 -8.55 -13.91 20.42
C ALA A 474 -8.12 -12.84 21.45
N LYS A 475 -7.10 -13.15 22.25
CA LYS A 475 -6.52 -12.23 23.26
C LYS A 475 -5.79 -11.02 22.68
N SER A 476 -5.36 -11.11 21.43
CA SER A 476 -4.66 -10.04 20.71
C SER A 476 -5.58 -9.10 19.93
N ILE A 477 -6.91 -9.28 19.98
CA ILE A 477 -7.85 -8.30 19.42
C ILE A 477 -7.86 -7.04 20.32
N PRO A 478 -7.50 -5.85 19.83
CA PRO A 478 -7.47 -4.62 20.61
C PRO A 478 -8.84 -4.23 21.15
N SER A 479 -8.86 -3.56 22.32
CA SER A 479 -10.10 -3.00 22.85
C SER A 479 -10.71 -1.92 21.94
N THR A 480 -9.91 -1.29 21.08
CA THR A 480 -10.33 -0.33 20.03
C THR A 480 -10.94 -0.98 18.79
N ALA A 481 -10.93 -2.30 18.65
CA ALA A 481 -11.43 -2.98 17.46
C ALA A 481 -12.94 -2.75 17.30
N VAL A 482 -13.32 -2.16 16.17
CA VAL A 482 -14.69 -1.83 15.75
C VAL A 482 -15.18 -2.82 14.69
N HIS A 483 -14.28 -3.28 13.82
CA HIS A 483 -14.53 -4.28 12.81
C HIS A 483 -13.51 -5.42 12.92
N LEU A 484 -14.00 -6.65 13.04
CA LEU A 484 -13.22 -7.88 13.00
C LEU A 484 -13.77 -8.81 11.92
N SER A 485 -12.97 -9.13 10.91
CA SER A 485 -13.20 -10.24 9.99
C SER A 485 -12.14 -11.31 10.18
N VAL A 486 -12.55 -12.57 10.40
CA VAL A 486 -11.64 -13.72 10.46
C VAL A 486 -12.14 -14.79 9.49
N PHE A 487 -11.27 -15.21 8.58
CA PHE A 487 -11.55 -16.25 7.58
C PHE A 487 -10.73 -17.48 7.96
N PHE A 488 -11.38 -18.61 8.20
CA PHE A 488 -10.75 -19.86 8.64
C PHE A 488 -11.54 -21.05 8.09
N ASN A 489 -11.73 -21.05 6.77
CA ASN A 489 -12.14 -22.23 6.01
C ASN A 489 -10.99 -23.25 6.01
N ASP A 490 -11.32 -24.54 5.92
CA ASP A 490 -10.37 -25.66 5.82
C ASP A 490 -9.40 -25.72 7.02
N VAL A 491 -9.90 -25.34 8.18
CA VAL A 491 -9.28 -25.41 9.50
C VAL A 491 -10.05 -26.44 10.35
N PRO A 492 -9.40 -27.21 11.25
CA PRO A 492 -10.10 -28.18 12.08
C PRO A 492 -11.17 -27.54 13.00
N PRO A 493 -12.36 -28.13 13.18
CA PRO A 493 -13.39 -27.62 14.08
C PRO A 493 -12.92 -27.37 15.52
N SER A 494 -12.07 -28.25 16.05
CA SER A 494 -11.47 -28.12 17.38
C SER A 494 -10.52 -26.91 17.55
N VAL A 495 -10.13 -26.25 16.46
CA VAL A 495 -9.37 -25.00 16.48
C VAL A 495 -10.31 -23.80 16.32
N ALA A 496 -11.26 -23.88 15.37
CA ALA A 496 -12.30 -22.89 15.15
C ALA A 496 -13.10 -22.62 16.44
N ASP A 497 -13.58 -23.68 17.08
CA ASP A 497 -14.38 -23.60 18.30
C ASP A 497 -13.59 -22.98 19.47
N VAL A 498 -12.30 -23.31 19.61
CA VAL A 498 -11.43 -22.71 20.66
C VAL A 498 -11.30 -21.19 20.47
N PHE A 499 -11.19 -20.71 19.23
CA PHE A 499 -11.23 -19.27 18.95
C PHE A 499 -12.58 -18.66 19.36
N LEU A 500 -13.70 -19.30 19.01
CA LEU A 500 -15.03 -18.79 19.36
C LEU A 500 -15.29 -18.78 20.88
N TYR A 501 -14.92 -19.83 21.62
CA TYR A 501 -15.08 -19.88 23.06
C TYR A 501 -14.25 -18.81 23.78
N GLU A 502 -12.98 -18.61 23.38
CA GLU A 502 -12.14 -17.57 23.98
C GLU A 502 -12.67 -16.15 23.63
N MET A 503 -13.10 -15.93 22.38
CA MET A 503 -13.78 -14.68 22.00
C MET A 503 -15.07 -14.46 22.80
N ALA A 504 -15.84 -15.52 23.08
CA ALA A 504 -17.05 -15.44 23.90
C ALA A 504 -16.74 -15.01 25.35
N GLU A 505 -15.69 -15.56 25.96
CA GLU A 505 -15.26 -15.15 27.31
C GLU A 505 -14.75 -13.69 27.34
N ILE A 506 -13.99 -13.27 26.34
CA ILE A 506 -13.50 -11.88 26.21
C ILE A 506 -14.67 -10.89 26.06
N LEU A 507 -15.70 -11.25 25.28
CA LEU A 507 -16.86 -10.39 24.99
C LEU A 507 -17.90 -10.34 26.13
N LYS A 508 -17.96 -11.37 27.00
CA LYS A 508 -18.73 -11.31 28.26
C LYS A 508 -18.17 -10.26 29.22
N GLY A 509 -16.85 -10.03 29.19
CA GLY A 509 -16.16 -9.10 30.08
C GLY A 509 -16.19 -9.52 31.55
N LYS A 510 -15.65 -8.68 32.44
CA LYS A 510 -15.51 -9.02 33.88
C LYS A 510 -16.74 -8.76 34.77
N SER A 511 -17.87 -8.30 34.23
CA SER A 511 -19.02 -7.97 35.07
C SER A 511 -20.35 -8.03 34.34
N ASP A 512 -21.29 -8.81 34.89
CA ASP A 512 -22.65 -8.90 34.37
C ASP A 512 -23.44 -7.58 34.44
N PHE A 513 -22.99 -6.61 35.27
CA PHE A 513 -23.66 -5.33 35.57
C PHE A 513 -22.70 -4.15 35.91
N GLY A 514 -21.41 -4.24 35.57
CA GLY A 514 -20.40 -3.21 35.89
C GLY A 514 -20.08 -2.25 34.74
N PRO A 515 -19.33 -1.15 34.99
CA PRO A 515 -18.85 -0.26 33.95
C PRO A 515 -17.86 -0.96 33.01
N TYR A 516 -17.82 -0.52 31.75
CA TYR A 516 -16.91 -1.03 30.72
C TYR A 516 -15.45 -1.02 31.17
N ASP A 517 -14.76 -2.15 31.02
CA ASP A 517 -13.46 -2.43 31.66
C ASP A 517 -12.24 -1.88 30.91
N GLY A 518 -12.46 -1.24 29.75
CA GLY A 518 -11.40 -0.70 28.88
C GLY A 518 -10.64 -1.75 28.07
N LYS A 519 -10.98 -3.04 28.20
CA LYS A 519 -10.21 -4.17 27.66
C LYS A 519 -11.01 -5.04 26.68
N THR A 520 -12.31 -5.22 26.88
CA THR A 520 -13.17 -5.91 25.91
C THR A 520 -13.28 -5.11 24.59
N PRO A 521 -13.09 -5.71 23.40
CA PRO A 521 -13.27 -5.03 22.11
C PRO A 521 -14.65 -4.38 21.90
N VAL A 522 -14.67 -3.12 21.41
CA VAL A 522 -15.90 -2.38 21.04
C VAL A 522 -16.45 -2.76 19.66
N LEU A 523 -16.57 -4.07 19.39
CA LEU A 523 -16.96 -4.59 18.09
C LEU A 523 -18.35 -4.11 17.67
N HIS A 524 -18.40 -3.34 16.58
CA HIS A 524 -19.61 -3.07 15.82
C HIS A 524 -19.82 -4.09 14.68
N ARG A 525 -18.77 -4.68 14.09
CA ARG A 525 -18.93 -5.74 13.10
C ARG A 525 -18.01 -6.93 13.40
N LEU A 526 -18.60 -8.10 13.39
CA LEU A 526 -17.94 -9.40 13.48
C LEU A 526 -18.30 -10.23 12.23
N CYS A 527 -17.31 -10.67 11.48
CA CYS A 527 -17.47 -11.54 10.32
C CYS A 527 -16.58 -12.77 10.51
N LEU A 528 -17.18 -13.96 10.54
CA LEU A 528 -16.52 -15.23 10.79
C LEU A 528 -16.85 -16.17 9.62
N ILE A 529 -15.90 -16.34 8.70
CA ILE A 529 -16.12 -17.13 7.48
C ILE A 529 -15.35 -18.44 7.62
N SER A 530 -16.09 -19.53 7.83
CA SER A 530 -15.53 -20.86 8.08
C SER A 530 -16.54 -21.95 7.74
N ASN A 531 -16.03 -23.12 7.34
CA ASN A 531 -16.79 -24.35 7.16
C ASN A 531 -16.71 -25.30 8.38
N ALA A 532 -16.20 -24.83 9.52
CA ALA A 532 -15.75 -25.69 10.62
C ALA A 532 -16.29 -25.35 12.03
N ILE A 533 -17.21 -24.39 12.18
CA ILE A 533 -17.75 -23.99 13.49
C ILE A 533 -18.84 -24.97 13.96
N SER A 534 -18.80 -25.43 15.22
CA SER A 534 -19.88 -26.21 15.84
C SER A 534 -21.07 -25.37 16.31
N ALA A 535 -22.23 -26.01 16.51
CA ALA A 535 -23.41 -25.34 17.04
C ALA A 535 -23.18 -24.84 18.47
N GLU A 536 -22.49 -25.61 19.31
CA GLU A 536 -22.16 -25.25 20.69
C GLU A 536 -21.27 -24.01 20.78
N ALA A 537 -20.24 -23.91 19.92
CA ALA A 537 -19.36 -22.75 19.86
C ALA A 537 -20.08 -21.52 19.29
N GLY A 538 -20.91 -21.70 18.25
CA GLY A 538 -21.77 -20.66 17.70
C GLY A 538 -22.76 -20.10 18.74
N TYR A 539 -23.37 -20.98 19.54
CA TYR A 539 -24.30 -20.61 20.62
C TYR A 539 -23.59 -19.85 21.75
N ALA A 540 -22.42 -20.33 22.18
CA ALA A 540 -21.63 -19.68 23.22
C ALA A 540 -21.19 -18.26 22.82
N LEU A 541 -20.77 -18.07 21.57
CA LEU A 541 -20.48 -16.75 21.02
C LEU A 541 -21.75 -15.90 20.93
N GLY A 542 -22.85 -16.42 20.38
CA GLY A 542 -24.14 -15.72 20.32
C GLY A 542 -24.57 -15.13 21.67
N GLY A 543 -24.53 -15.94 22.73
CA GLY A 543 -24.83 -15.50 24.09
C GLY A 543 -23.88 -14.42 24.64
N ALA A 544 -22.60 -14.44 24.26
CA ALA A 544 -21.61 -13.44 24.66
C ALA A 544 -21.79 -12.08 23.97
N LEU A 545 -22.34 -12.06 22.75
CA LEU A 545 -22.65 -10.84 21.99
C LEU A 545 -23.78 -9.99 22.63
N GLY A 546 -24.27 -10.35 23.81
CA GLY A 546 -25.31 -9.64 24.55
C GLY A 546 -24.83 -8.57 25.55
N LYS A 547 -23.51 -8.36 25.73
CA LYS A 547 -22.99 -7.49 26.83
C LYS A 547 -21.96 -6.39 26.52
N PRO A 548 -21.30 -6.27 25.35
CA PRO A 548 -20.56 -5.06 24.97
C PRO A 548 -21.43 -4.09 24.12
N PRO A 549 -21.11 -2.79 24.05
CA PRO A 549 -22.03 -1.79 23.52
C PRO A 549 -22.15 -1.82 21.99
N LYS A 550 -23.35 -2.16 21.50
CA LYS A 550 -23.82 -1.90 20.13
C LYS A 550 -23.09 -2.69 19.04
N LEU A 551 -22.95 -4.01 19.22
CA LEU A 551 -22.68 -4.87 18.09
C LEU A 551 -23.73 -4.62 17.01
N ALA A 552 -23.24 -4.34 15.82
CA ALA A 552 -24.07 -4.21 14.66
C ALA A 552 -24.08 -5.55 13.91
N SER A 553 -23.05 -5.82 13.10
CA SER A 553 -23.13 -6.91 12.10
C SER A 553 -22.54 -8.20 12.63
N VAL A 554 -23.24 -9.31 12.37
CA VAL A 554 -22.71 -10.65 12.48
C VAL A 554 -22.95 -11.37 11.16
N ASP A 555 -21.87 -11.82 10.54
CA ASP A 555 -21.89 -12.67 9.34
C ASP A 555 -21.15 -13.96 9.65
N PHE A 556 -21.83 -15.09 9.56
CA PHE A 556 -21.20 -16.40 9.57
C PHE A 556 -21.22 -16.92 8.14
N GLY A 557 -20.09 -16.93 7.44
CA GLY A 557 -20.04 -17.39 6.05
C GLY A 557 -19.87 -18.91 5.91
N LEU A 558 -20.41 -19.49 4.82
CA LEU A 558 -20.23 -20.89 4.35
C LEU A 558 -20.69 -22.00 5.32
N PRO A 559 -20.90 -23.27 4.90
CA PRO A 559 -21.71 -24.20 5.69
C PRO A 559 -21.08 -24.61 7.02
N THR A 560 -21.78 -24.24 8.08
CA THR A 560 -21.61 -24.71 9.46
C THR A 560 -22.98 -25.17 9.94
N PRO A 561 -23.11 -26.23 10.74
CA PRO A 561 -24.40 -26.60 11.34
C PRO A 561 -24.90 -25.45 12.22
N PHE A 562 -25.87 -24.70 11.71
CA PHE A 562 -26.44 -23.52 12.35
C PHE A 562 -27.87 -23.88 12.74
N ASP A 563 -28.03 -24.36 13.98
CA ASP A 563 -29.31 -24.85 14.46
C ASP A 563 -30.20 -23.73 15.03
N ASP A 564 -31.39 -24.15 15.45
CA ASP A 564 -32.43 -23.34 16.08
C ASP A 564 -31.92 -22.56 17.30
N LYS A 565 -31.01 -23.16 18.09
CA LYS A 565 -30.43 -22.55 19.29
C LYS A 565 -29.44 -21.46 18.93
N VAL A 566 -28.53 -21.70 17.97
CA VAL A 566 -27.57 -20.70 17.51
C VAL A 566 -28.29 -19.49 16.90
N ALA A 567 -29.26 -19.73 16.03
CA ALA A 567 -30.08 -18.68 15.45
C ALA A 567 -30.83 -17.87 16.54
N SER A 568 -31.43 -18.55 17.52
CA SER A 568 -32.12 -17.89 18.63
C SER A 568 -31.19 -17.04 19.50
N ALA A 569 -29.97 -17.50 19.78
CA ALA A 569 -28.98 -16.81 20.62
C ALA A 569 -28.38 -15.55 19.97
N ILE A 570 -28.42 -15.44 18.63
CA ILE A 570 -27.95 -14.25 17.90
C ILE A 570 -29.07 -13.24 17.70
N VAL A 571 -30.30 -13.71 17.47
CA VAL A 571 -31.47 -12.86 17.16
C VAL A 571 -32.22 -12.44 18.44
N THR A 572 -31.73 -12.79 19.64
CA THR A 572 -32.36 -12.43 20.92
C THR A 572 -32.54 -10.90 21.12
N PRO A 573 -33.57 -10.44 21.86
CA PRO A 573 -34.01 -9.03 21.88
C PRO A 573 -33.00 -7.93 22.23
N ARG A 574 -31.80 -8.23 22.74
CA ARG A 574 -30.85 -7.23 23.25
C ARG A 574 -29.74 -6.82 22.28
N HIS A 575 -29.59 -7.51 21.15
CA HIS A 575 -28.37 -7.41 20.32
C HIS A 575 -28.42 -6.31 19.23
N LEU A 576 -29.60 -5.86 18.78
CA LEU A 576 -29.76 -5.13 17.51
C LEU A 576 -30.30 -3.69 17.69
N GLU A 577 -29.59 -2.82 18.42
CA GLU A 577 -30.12 -1.47 18.70
C GLU A 577 -29.68 -0.31 17.77
N LYS A 578 -28.60 -0.41 16.97
CA LYS A 578 -28.27 0.62 15.94
C LYS A 578 -27.21 0.20 14.89
N LYS A 579 -27.47 0.65 13.64
CA LYS A 579 -26.55 0.91 12.49
C LYS A 579 -25.49 -0.12 12.14
N LEU A 580 -25.61 -0.68 10.93
CA LEU A 580 -25.03 -1.95 10.49
C LEU A 580 -24.87 -1.90 8.95
N SER A 581 -24.14 -2.84 8.35
CA SER A 581 -24.21 -3.19 6.91
C SER A 581 -23.38 -4.46 6.62
N TYR A 582 -23.58 -5.12 5.47
CA TYR A 582 -22.57 -5.97 4.79
C TYR A 582 -23.04 -6.27 3.36
N TYR A 583 -22.09 -6.53 2.44
CA TYR A 583 -22.34 -6.96 1.06
C TYR A 583 -21.28 -7.99 0.66
N SER A 584 -21.68 -9.01 -0.11
CA SER A 584 -20.76 -9.80 -0.92
C SER A 584 -20.61 -9.18 -2.32
N PHE A 585 -19.45 -9.36 -2.95
CA PHE A 585 -19.17 -9.10 -4.37
C PHE A 585 -20.33 -9.61 -5.26
N ASP A 586 -20.81 -8.96 -6.33
CA ASP A 586 -20.10 -8.11 -7.31
C ASP A 586 -20.83 -6.82 -7.80
N ARG A 587 -22.00 -6.44 -7.26
CA ARG A 587 -22.86 -5.40 -7.91
C ARG A 587 -23.25 -4.15 -7.08
N PHE A 588 -22.77 -3.98 -5.85
CA PHE A 588 -23.12 -2.85 -4.98
C PHE A 588 -21.90 -2.07 -4.43
N ALA A 589 -20.74 -2.20 -5.07
CA ALA A 589 -19.46 -1.69 -4.55
C ALA A 589 -19.39 -0.15 -4.36
N GLU A 590 -20.24 0.60 -5.06
CA GLU A 590 -20.12 2.06 -5.22
C GLU A 590 -20.57 2.88 -3.99
N HIS A 591 -21.64 2.52 -3.27
CA HIS A 591 -22.22 3.40 -2.22
C HIS A 591 -22.82 2.67 -0.98
N PRO A 592 -22.02 2.23 0.00
CA PRO A 592 -22.55 1.62 1.24
C PRO A 592 -22.97 2.63 2.32
N GLU A 593 -22.54 3.90 2.23
CA GLU A 593 -22.80 4.90 3.29
C GLU A 593 -24.20 5.54 3.18
N GLU A 594 -24.89 5.39 2.05
CA GLU A 594 -26.25 5.93 1.85
C GLU A 594 -27.34 5.14 2.60
N LEU A 595 -27.01 4.00 3.21
CA LEU A 595 -27.96 3.06 3.80
C LEU A 595 -27.58 2.71 5.26
N ASN A 596 -28.31 3.27 6.23
CA ASN A 596 -28.19 2.90 7.64
C ASN A 596 -28.91 1.55 7.92
N THR A 597 -28.35 0.43 7.47
CA THR A 597 -29.10 -0.84 7.32
C THR A 597 -28.78 -1.93 8.35
N CYS A 598 -29.59 -2.06 9.43
CA CYS A 598 -29.49 -3.22 10.33
C CYS A 598 -29.83 -4.56 9.65
N GLY A 599 -28.93 -5.55 9.71
CA GLY A 599 -28.95 -6.69 8.79
C GLY A 599 -28.35 -7.99 9.34
N LEU A 600 -29.02 -9.10 9.05
CA LEU A 600 -28.59 -10.46 9.40
C LEU A 600 -28.22 -11.22 8.12
N SER A 601 -27.08 -11.92 8.12
CA SER A 601 -26.59 -12.70 6.98
C SER A 601 -26.23 -14.12 7.42
N LEU A 602 -26.99 -15.11 6.91
CA LEU A 602 -26.84 -16.54 7.18
C LEU A 602 -26.92 -17.37 5.87
N PRO A 603 -26.11 -17.09 4.84
CA PRO A 603 -26.15 -17.85 3.60
C PRO A 603 -25.48 -19.23 3.76
N ARG A 604 -25.97 -20.25 3.04
CA ARG A 604 -25.37 -21.60 2.98
C ARG A 604 -25.27 -22.31 4.33
N LYS A 605 -26.20 -22.09 5.26
CA LYS A 605 -26.21 -22.68 6.61
C LYS A 605 -27.09 -23.92 6.77
N GLY A 606 -27.83 -24.32 5.74
CA GLY A 606 -28.75 -25.46 5.78
C GLY A 606 -30.09 -25.14 6.45
N LEU A 607 -30.41 -23.86 6.69
CA LEU A 607 -31.62 -23.42 7.37
C LEU A 607 -32.88 -23.95 6.68
N THR A 608 -33.83 -24.36 7.51
CA THR A 608 -35.14 -24.90 7.13
C THR A 608 -36.25 -23.86 7.31
N CYS A 609 -37.48 -24.20 6.95
CA CYS A 609 -38.65 -23.36 7.23
C CYS A 609 -38.84 -23.08 8.73
N SER A 610 -38.50 -24.03 9.62
CA SER A 610 -38.61 -23.87 11.07
C SER A 610 -37.67 -22.80 11.61
N ASP A 611 -36.46 -22.72 11.05
CA ASP A 611 -35.46 -21.73 11.45
C ASP A 611 -35.89 -20.32 11.03
N VAL A 612 -36.54 -20.20 9.88
CA VAL A 612 -37.16 -18.93 9.44
C VAL A 612 -38.25 -18.48 10.42
N VAL A 613 -39.09 -19.40 10.91
CA VAL A 613 -40.09 -19.09 11.96
C VAL A 613 -39.42 -18.54 13.21
N LEU A 614 -38.33 -19.17 13.68
CA LEU A 614 -37.62 -18.74 14.89
C LEU A 614 -36.88 -17.41 14.72
N ILE A 615 -36.20 -17.19 13.59
CA ILE A 615 -35.57 -15.92 13.24
C ILE A 615 -36.62 -14.80 13.21
N CYS A 616 -37.75 -15.03 12.54
CA CYS A 616 -38.80 -14.01 12.43
C CYS A 616 -39.51 -13.76 13.78
N ALA A 617 -39.81 -14.81 14.54
CA ALA A 617 -40.43 -14.69 15.86
C ALA A 617 -39.51 -14.00 16.89
N SER A 618 -38.20 -14.21 16.79
CA SER A 618 -37.21 -13.52 17.63
C SER A 618 -37.10 -12.04 17.23
N ALA A 619 -37.02 -11.76 15.93
CA ALA A 619 -37.00 -10.39 15.41
C ALA A 619 -38.24 -9.60 15.82
N SER A 620 -39.45 -10.19 15.72
CA SER A 620 -40.71 -9.50 16.04
C SER A 620 -40.88 -9.19 17.53
N ARG A 621 -40.23 -9.94 18.42
CA ARG A 621 -40.34 -9.79 19.89
C ARG A 621 -39.34 -8.81 20.51
N GLY A 622 -38.36 -8.32 19.75
CA GLY A 622 -37.25 -7.55 20.33
C GLY A 622 -36.48 -6.59 19.43
N ALA A 623 -36.44 -6.84 18.12
CA ALA A 623 -35.71 -6.01 17.16
C ALA A 623 -36.54 -5.53 15.93
N PRO A 624 -37.88 -5.40 15.99
CA PRO A 624 -38.67 -5.11 14.78
C PRO A 624 -38.27 -3.76 14.17
N GLU A 625 -37.98 -2.77 15.02
CA GLU A 625 -37.58 -1.43 14.62
C GLU A 625 -36.15 -1.29 14.09
N SER A 626 -35.34 -2.35 14.05
CA SER A 626 -33.97 -2.25 13.55
C SER A 626 -33.73 -3.12 12.30
N LEU A 627 -34.28 -4.32 12.18
CA LEU A 627 -33.96 -5.20 11.04
C LEU A 627 -34.44 -4.63 9.69
N THR A 628 -33.48 -4.17 8.88
CA THR A 628 -33.63 -3.65 7.52
C THR A 628 -33.12 -4.57 6.41
N ALA A 629 -32.35 -5.59 6.73
CA ALA A 629 -31.66 -6.45 5.76
C ALA A 629 -31.66 -7.91 6.24
N LEU A 630 -31.97 -8.84 5.34
CA LEU A 630 -31.99 -10.26 5.68
C LEU A 630 -31.47 -11.08 4.49
N ASN A 631 -30.32 -11.74 4.67
CA ASN A 631 -29.75 -12.66 3.70
C ASN A 631 -29.84 -14.10 4.22
N LEU A 632 -30.65 -14.90 3.53
CA LEU A 632 -30.85 -16.33 3.79
C LEU A 632 -30.55 -17.15 2.52
N ALA A 633 -29.69 -16.65 1.64
CA ALA A 633 -29.39 -17.30 0.36
C ALA A 633 -28.83 -18.72 0.50
N ASN A 634 -29.23 -19.62 -0.40
CA ASN A 634 -28.66 -20.95 -0.59
C ASN A 634 -28.80 -21.83 0.67
N ASN A 635 -29.99 -21.80 1.28
CA ASN A 635 -30.41 -22.67 2.37
C ASN A 635 -31.46 -23.69 1.87
N ASN A 636 -32.07 -24.45 2.77
CA ASN A 636 -33.14 -25.41 2.47
C ASN A 636 -34.54 -24.84 2.78
N ILE A 637 -34.73 -23.54 2.51
CA ILE A 637 -36.00 -22.85 2.77
C ILE A 637 -36.98 -23.15 1.65
N GLN A 638 -38.10 -23.79 1.98
CA GLN A 638 -39.18 -24.14 1.06
C GLN A 638 -40.35 -23.16 1.19
N LYS A 639 -41.45 -23.41 0.47
CA LYS A 639 -42.65 -22.54 0.41
C LYS A 639 -43.12 -22.05 1.78
N ALA A 640 -43.21 -22.94 2.78
CA ALA A 640 -43.66 -22.59 4.14
C ALA A 640 -42.79 -21.50 4.82
N GLY A 641 -41.47 -21.49 4.60
CA GLY A 641 -40.60 -20.44 5.14
C GLY A 641 -40.77 -19.10 4.42
N CYS A 642 -41.11 -19.14 3.12
CA CYS A 642 -41.49 -17.94 2.38
C CYS A 642 -42.83 -17.37 2.86
N GLU A 643 -43.85 -18.22 3.05
CA GLU A 643 -45.17 -17.83 3.55
C GLU A 643 -45.08 -17.18 4.94
N VAL A 644 -44.20 -17.68 5.81
CA VAL A 644 -43.90 -17.08 7.12
C VAL A 644 -43.28 -15.68 6.96
N LEU A 645 -42.28 -15.50 6.10
CA LEU A 645 -41.67 -14.19 5.86
C LEU A 645 -42.69 -13.19 5.29
N GLU A 646 -43.50 -13.62 4.33
CA GLU A 646 -44.60 -12.84 3.76
C GLU A 646 -45.59 -12.41 4.84
N GLN A 647 -46.07 -13.36 5.66
CA GLN A 647 -47.01 -13.09 6.74
C GLN A 647 -46.43 -12.10 7.75
N MET A 648 -45.14 -12.21 8.10
CA MET A 648 -44.48 -11.31 9.05
C MET A 648 -44.26 -9.89 8.49
N ILE A 649 -44.05 -9.77 7.18
CA ILE A 649 -44.02 -8.47 6.47
C ILE A 649 -45.43 -7.85 6.44
N THR A 650 -46.45 -8.63 6.09
CA THR A 650 -47.86 -8.19 5.97
C THR A 650 -48.47 -7.82 7.32
N LEU A 651 -48.16 -8.56 8.40
CA LEU A 651 -48.50 -8.17 9.78
C LEU A 651 -47.66 -6.99 10.29
N GLY A 652 -46.71 -6.50 9.50
CA GLY A 652 -45.89 -5.34 9.82
C GLY A 652 -44.88 -5.56 10.93
N LEU A 653 -44.56 -6.82 11.25
CA LEU A 653 -43.67 -7.26 12.34
C LEU A 653 -42.18 -7.13 12.00
N LEU A 654 -41.85 -6.83 10.75
CA LEU A 654 -40.50 -6.47 10.28
C LEU A 654 -40.51 -5.02 9.70
N PRO A 655 -40.90 -3.99 10.47
CA PRO A 655 -41.37 -2.69 9.99
C PRO A 655 -40.35 -1.81 9.24
N LYS A 656 -39.06 -2.18 9.19
CA LYS A 656 -38.03 -1.44 8.45
C LYS A 656 -37.27 -2.32 7.45
N LEU A 657 -37.76 -3.53 7.14
CA LEU A 657 -37.11 -4.44 6.18
C LEU A 657 -37.07 -3.78 4.78
N MET A 658 -35.86 -3.54 4.27
CA MET A 658 -35.58 -2.92 2.98
C MET A 658 -34.89 -3.86 1.99
N TRP A 659 -34.19 -4.89 2.47
CA TRP A 659 -33.50 -5.85 1.62
C TRP A 659 -33.74 -7.28 2.08
N LEU A 660 -34.10 -8.16 1.14
CA LEU A 660 -34.31 -9.58 1.37
C LEU A 660 -33.65 -10.38 0.25
N ASN A 661 -32.71 -11.26 0.61
CA ASN A 661 -32.08 -12.21 -0.30
C ASN A 661 -32.45 -13.64 0.12
N LEU A 662 -33.11 -14.35 -0.80
CA LEU A 662 -33.48 -15.76 -0.70
C LEU A 662 -32.98 -16.57 -1.92
N SER A 663 -32.03 -16.00 -2.68
CA SER A 663 -31.36 -16.63 -3.83
C SER A 663 -30.97 -18.08 -3.55
N PHE A 664 -31.13 -18.98 -4.51
CA PHE A 664 -30.72 -20.39 -4.46
C PHE A 664 -31.37 -21.26 -3.36
N ASN A 665 -32.48 -20.84 -2.76
CA ASN A 665 -33.33 -21.73 -1.95
C ASN A 665 -34.29 -22.54 -2.84
N PRO A 666 -34.79 -23.72 -2.39
CA PRO A 666 -35.79 -24.53 -3.09
C PRO A 666 -37.21 -23.91 -3.03
N LEU A 667 -37.36 -22.73 -3.64
CA LEU A 667 -38.58 -21.93 -3.65
C LEU A 667 -39.29 -21.99 -5.01
N PRO A 668 -40.63 -22.17 -5.04
CA PRO A 668 -41.41 -22.00 -6.27
C PRO A 668 -41.45 -20.54 -6.74
N ASP A 669 -41.74 -20.29 -8.02
CA ASP A 669 -41.61 -18.97 -8.65
C ASP A 669 -42.69 -17.95 -8.23
N ASP A 670 -43.80 -18.42 -7.64
CA ASP A 670 -44.86 -17.59 -7.04
C ASP A 670 -44.36 -16.80 -5.82
N CYS A 671 -43.59 -17.47 -4.95
CA CYS A 671 -42.99 -16.93 -3.73
C CYS A 671 -42.25 -15.60 -3.94
N LYS A 672 -41.50 -15.50 -5.04
CA LYS A 672 -40.73 -14.30 -5.42
C LYS A 672 -41.63 -13.09 -5.66
N LYS A 673 -42.79 -13.30 -6.29
CA LYS A 673 -43.78 -12.25 -6.56
C LYS A 673 -44.55 -11.89 -5.29
N SER A 674 -44.91 -12.90 -4.50
CA SER A 674 -45.65 -12.73 -3.24
C SER A 674 -44.86 -11.86 -2.24
N LEU A 675 -43.59 -12.20 -1.97
CA LEU A 675 -42.71 -11.38 -1.13
C LEU A 675 -42.48 -9.97 -1.68
N LEU A 676 -42.33 -9.81 -3.00
CA LEU A 676 -42.18 -8.49 -3.62
C LEU A 676 -43.43 -7.63 -3.43
N ASN A 677 -44.62 -8.22 -3.53
CA ASN A 677 -45.89 -7.52 -3.31
C ASN A 677 -46.05 -7.16 -1.83
N ALA A 678 -45.82 -8.10 -0.90
CA ALA A 678 -45.86 -7.82 0.54
C ALA A 678 -44.91 -6.69 0.94
N MET A 679 -43.68 -6.67 0.41
CA MET A 679 -42.72 -5.57 0.59
C MET A 679 -43.25 -4.25 0.00
N LYS A 680 -43.78 -4.26 -1.23
CA LYS A 680 -44.35 -3.05 -1.86
C LYS A 680 -45.52 -2.47 -1.07
N GLU A 681 -46.44 -3.30 -0.62
CA GLU A 681 -47.65 -2.88 0.07
C GLU A 681 -47.36 -2.41 1.50
N ASN A 682 -46.52 -3.14 2.24
CA ASN A 682 -46.37 -2.92 3.68
C ASN A 682 -45.10 -2.13 4.07
N GLN A 683 -44.06 -2.12 3.23
CA GLN A 683 -42.80 -1.41 3.52
C GLN A 683 -42.65 -0.10 2.75
N SER A 684 -43.24 0.09 1.56
CA SER A 684 -42.95 1.30 0.74
C SER A 684 -43.31 2.61 1.45
N GLY A 685 -44.45 2.63 2.15
CA GLY A 685 -44.87 3.80 2.95
C GLY A 685 -43.99 4.02 4.19
N ARG A 686 -43.44 2.95 4.78
CA ARG A 686 -42.59 2.99 5.98
C ARG A 686 -41.16 3.43 5.65
N CYS A 687 -40.61 2.91 4.56
CA CYS A 687 -39.23 3.13 4.12
C CYS A 687 -39.07 4.28 3.10
N ARG A 688 -40.18 4.84 2.59
CA ARG A 688 -40.22 5.92 1.57
C ARG A 688 -39.51 5.58 0.26
N CYS A 689 -39.47 4.30 -0.11
CA CYS A 689 -38.89 3.78 -1.35
C CYS A 689 -39.85 2.78 -2.00
N GLY A 690 -39.72 2.55 -3.31
CA GLY A 690 -40.35 1.38 -3.94
C GLY A 690 -39.42 0.17 -3.85
N PHE A 691 -39.88 -1.01 -4.28
CA PHE A 691 -39.08 -2.24 -4.29
C PHE A 691 -39.11 -2.93 -5.66
N THR A 692 -37.97 -3.50 -6.03
CA THR A 692 -37.76 -4.27 -7.26
C THR A 692 -36.94 -5.52 -7.01
N LEU A 693 -37.09 -6.52 -7.87
CA LEU A 693 -36.14 -7.62 -7.97
C LEU A 693 -34.91 -7.16 -8.76
N THR A 694 -33.71 -7.52 -8.31
CA THR A 694 -32.47 -7.31 -9.07
C THR A 694 -32.46 -8.19 -10.35
N PRO A 695 -32.06 -7.65 -11.52
CA PRO A 695 -31.93 -8.46 -12.73
C PRO A 695 -30.66 -9.34 -12.63
N SER A 696 -30.86 -10.61 -12.27
CA SER A 696 -29.80 -11.62 -12.21
C SER A 696 -29.59 -12.33 -13.56
N HIS A 697 -28.34 -12.70 -13.86
CA HIS A 697 -28.01 -13.56 -15.00
C HIS A 697 -28.00 -15.06 -14.64
N GLU A 698 -28.07 -15.41 -13.35
CA GLU A 698 -28.02 -16.81 -12.90
C GLU A 698 -29.40 -17.34 -12.50
N LYS A 699 -29.75 -18.52 -13.03
CA LYS A 699 -31.01 -19.20 -12.73
C LYS A 699 -31.05 -19.64 -11.25
N GLY A 700 -31.83 -18.93 -10.44
CA GLY A 700 -32.01 -19.19 -9.02
C GLY A 700 -31.65 -18.00 -8.11
N SER A 701 -30.91 -17.03 -8.61
CA SER A 701 -30.60 -15.78 -7.89
C SER A 701 -31.76 -14.79 -7.99
N PHE A 702 -32.17 -14.22 -6.85
CA PHE A 702 -33.09 -13.09 -6.74
C PHE A 702 -32.93 -12.36 -5.40
N ASP A 703 -32.85 -11.02 -5.45
CA ASP A 703 -32.90 -10.17 -4.27
C ASP A 703 -34.00 -9.13 -4.43
N ILE A 704 -34.71 -8.80 -3.34
CA ILE A 704 -35.62 -7.65 -3.29
C ILE A 704 -34.83 -6.46 -2.74
N VAL A 705 -34.68 -5.41 -3.55
CA VAL A 705 -33.93 -4.18 -3.24
C VAL A 705 -34.82 -2.93 -3.32
N PRO A 706 -34.47 -1.84 -2.61
CA PRO A 706 -35.11 -0.54 -2.82
C PRO A 706 -34.85 0.01 -4.23
N THR A 707 -35.85 0.62 -4.85
CA THR A 707 -35.65 1.47 -6.02
C THR A 707 -35.16 2.85 -5.59
N ARG A 708 -34.05 3.33 -6.18
CA ARG A 708 -33.64 4.73 -6.05
C ARG A 708 -34.77 5.62 -6.59
N GLN A 709 -35.35 6.47 -5.74
CA GLN A 709 -36.09 7.63 -6.23
C GLN A 709 -35.08 8.53 -6.96
N ALA A 710 -35.37 8.86 -8.23
CA ALA A 710 -34.64 9.93 -8.89
C ALA A 710 -34.83 11.22 -8.08
N ARG A 711 -33.73 11.84 -7.64
CA ARG A 711 -33.79 13.19 -7.07
C ARG A 711 -34.37 14.11 -8.15
N LYS A 712 -35.52 14.72 -7.86
CA LYS A 712 -36.03 15.89 -8.59
C LYS A 712 -35.28 17.14 -8.14
#